data_AF-A0A0S8EZZ3-F1
#
_entry.id   AF-A0A0S8EZZ3-F1
#
_cell.length_a   1.000
_cell.length_b   1.000
_cell.length_c   1.000
_cell.angle_alpha   90.00
_cell.angle_beta   90.00
_cell.angle_gamma   90.00
#
_symmetry.space_group_name_H-M   'P 1'
#
loop_
_entity.id
_entity.type
_entity.pdbx_description
1 polymer ?
#
loop_
_entity_poly.entity_id
_entity_poly.type
_entity_poly.pdbx_seq_one_letter_code
_entity_poly.pdbx_strand_id
1 'polypeptide(L)'
;MAGKKDWLDRLGWALALTAGVALLVVGSAWVGNFIEDDTLISLRYAERLLEGKGLTWNDGERVEGDLILALRILAFACWGATFGALLMLARRAGATSAGFGAGALALGATASLSVWAMGALEQPLVVACLAIALWALAELDRSRDQSSTWAGVAAAALCLLVWTRPDAPLIVIVIAASSFLIVRRRADSRTAFVVFAFVAGAPFLAWLAQLCFRVAYYGEWLPNPARIKTHVNAARMLSGLTYVGRGLGVGWLVTAAGVIGAVLAFLRRDTRALAGAISAVALVWTAYVAFIGGDHFPAYRHMLVTQFCLVALFVVGLGGWSGPFSRRMPVAALALVIALLGPYVVTQRRVGDVNVAKRARWQWDGQAVGRMFGNAFGAERPLWAVTAAGCLPYFSGLPALDMLGLNDAHIARQAPDPLMPLAHDHGDGRYVLDRAPDLVTFGLPRGTRPAFKSGREMKHDPRFARDYQRVTFRTLTPISVLTDTYVRKRGKIGLSGSLLDATDGPVTGELVIPAYLLRKAVGHPLADGSLGARIDPRTRATVELPELPPGRYRARLRPENARVDIVVRSRTGATLEQAADDVFEVRVASVLRLEVRALHLSTLVGEIVLERLGPAVPGERKGRATIAVQLAAPIPTTPWRHLDPRTSTAAAGLQTFEPFTVSEDSWLCFNISGGRAEGYESQVGVRLIDLSAEEPTTRMVFTGENDDRPREVCADLAPFSGRSIRIEAFDESPSAHVSADGFVLHQP
;
A
#
# COMPACT_ATOMS: atom_id res chain seq x y z
N MET A 1 -19.17 2.74 55.33
CA MET A 1 -18.98 3.92 54.43
C MET A 1 -17.63 3.93 53.69
N ALA A 2 -16.52 3.54 54.32
CA ALA A 2 -15.19 3.53 53.67
C ALA A 2 -15.12 2.64 52.41
N GLY A 3 -15.68 1.42 52.45
CA GLY A 3 -15.70 0.51 51.28
C GLY A 3 -16.50 1.04 50.08
N LYS A 4 -17.61 1.77 50.31
CA LYS A 4 -18.41 2.38 49.24
C LYS A 4 -17.65 3.52 48.54
N LYS A 5 -16.84 4.28 49.28
CA LYS A 5 -16.03 5.38 48.74
C LYS A 5 -14.85 4.87 47.92
N ASP A 6 -14.18 3.82 48.37
CA ASP A 6 -13.08 3.18 47.62
C ASP A 6 -13.60 2.54 46.32
N TRP A 7 -14.76 1.86 46.37
CA TRP A 7 -15.40 1.31 45.17
C TRP A 7 -15.76 2.40 44.14
N LEU A 8 -16.36 3.52 44.58
CA LEU A 8 -16.71 4.64 43.69
C LEU A 8 -15.48 5.30 43.05
N ASP A 9 -14.38 5.43 43.79
CA ASP A 9 -13.15 6.01 43.23
C ASP A 9 -12.53 5.08 42.17
N ARG A 10 -12.41 3.78 42.48
CA ARG A 10 -11.94 2.76 41.52
C ARG A 10 -12.80 2.72 40.26
N LEU A 11 -14.12 2.80 40.42
CA LEU A 11 -15.05 2.89 39.30
C LEU A 11 -14.82 4.17 38.47
N GLY A 12 -14.60 5.31 39.12
CA GLY A 12 -14.29 6.57 38.44
C GLY A 12 -13.03 6.50 37.58
N TRP A 13 -11.95 5.90 38.11
CA TRP A 13 -10.71 5.67 37.34
C TRP A 13 -10.93 4.73 36.16
N ALA A 14 -11.67 3.64 36.35
CA ALA A 14 -11.99 2.69 35.30
C ALA A 14 -12.82 3.35 34.19
N LEU A 15 -13.87 4.10 34.54
CA LEU A 15 -14.70 4.83 33.58
C LEU A 15 -13.90 5.87 32.80
N ALA A 16 -13.03 6.63 33.46
CA ALA A 16 -12.17 7.62 32.81
C ALA A 16 -11.21 6.97 31.80
N LEU A 17 -10.58 5.84 32.19
CA LEU A 17 -9.68 5.08 31.31
C LEU A 17 -10.45 4.53 30.11
N THR A 18 -11.57 3.86 30.37
CA THR A 18 -12.42 3.28 29.33
C THR A 18 -12.94 4.34 28.37
N ALA A 19 -13.32 5.52 28.85
CA ALA A 19 -13.81 6.61 28.00
C ALA A 19 -12.70 7.14 27.05
N GLY A 20 -11.48 7.34 27.55
CA GLY A 20 -10.34 7.75 26.71
C GLY A 20 -9.99 6.70 25.65
N VAL A 21 -9.95 5.43 26.04
CA VAL A 21 -9.69 4.31 25.12
C VAL A 21 -10.84 4.14 24.11
N ALA A 22 -12.09 4.29 24.54
CA ALA A 22 -13.25 4.22 23.66
C ALA A 22 -13.22 5.31 22.58
N LEU A 23 -12.81 6.54 22.92
CA LEU A 23 -12.62 7.60 21.93
C LEU A 23 -11.53 7.24 20.90
N LEU A 24 -10.42 6.64 21.33
CA LEU A 24 -9.40 6.14 20.43
C LEU A 24 -9.96 5.05 19.50
N VAL A 25 -10.71 4.09 20.03
CA VAL A 25 -11.31 2.99 19.24
C VAL A 25 -12.33 3.54 18.23
N VAL A 26 -13.22 4.44 18.65
CA VAL A 26 -14.20 5.09 17.78
C VAL A 26 -13.51 5.94 16.71
N GLY A 27 -12.47 6.68 17.08
CA GLY A 27 -11.67 7.46 16.14
C GLY A 27 -10.95 6.57 15.12
N SER A 28 -10.38 5.45 15.56
CA SER A 28 -9.70 4.47 14.70
C SER A 28 -10.69 3.79 13.74
N ALA A 29 -11.87 3.42 14.23
CA ALA A 29 -12.96 2.90 13.40
C ALA A 29 -13.41 3.91 12.33
N TRP A 30 -13.44 5.21 12.67
CA TRP A 30 -13.76 6.27 11.73
C TRP A 30 -12.67 6.50 10.67
N VAL A 31 -11.39 6.32 11.02
CA VAL A 31 -10.26 6.32 10.08
C VAL A 31 -10.36 5.11 9.13
N GLY A 32 -10.84 3.97 9.61
CA GLY A 32 -11.03 2.74 8.83
C GLY A 32 -9.73 2.01 8.51
N ASN A 33 -9.70 1.24 7.43
CA ASN A 33 -8.57 0.38 7.03
C ASN A 33 -7.38 1.16 6.44
N PHE A 34 -6.87 2.15 7.16
CA PHE A 34 -5.63 2.84 6.80
C PHE A 34 -4.44 1.94 7.12
N ILE A 35 -3.49 1.86 6.20
CA ILE A 35 -2.18 1.24 6.39
C ILE A 35 -1.18 2.08 5.62
N GLU A 36 0.01 2.28 6.18
CA GLU A 36 1.07 2.94 5.42
C GLU A 36 1.79 1.94 4.49
N ASP A 37 2.27 2.40 3.33
CA ASP A 37 3.13 1.64 2.43
C ASP A 37 4.48 1.27 3.08
N ASP A 38 5.10 2.18 3.86
CA ASP A 38 6.35 1.88 4.59
C ASP A 38 6.17 0.70 5.56
N THR A 39 4.98 0.49 6.10
CA THR A 39 4.64 -0.71 6.91
C THR A 39 4.82 -2.00 6.10
N LEU A 40 4.44 -1.99 4.83
CA LEU A 40 4.52 -3.15 3.94
C LEU A 40 5.98 -3.45 3.51
N ILE A 41 6.86 -2.44 3.53
CA ILE A 41 8.30 -2.67 3.44
C ILE A 41 8.76 -3.52 4.63
N SER A 42 8.44 -3.10 5.86
CA SER A 42 8.82 -3.85 7.07
C SER A 42 8.24 -5.27 7.10
N LEU A 43 6.99 -5.46 6.65
CA LEU A 43 6.38 -6.78 6.56
C LEU A 43 7.08 -7.69 5.53
N ARG A 44 7.56 -7.14 4.41
CA ARG A 44 8.38 -7.89 3.45
C ARG A 44 9.71 -8.35 4.07
N TYR A 45 10.38 -7.51 4.86
CA TYR A 45 11.58 -7.95 5.60
C TYR A 45 11.26 -9.05 6.61
N ALA A 46 10.14 -8.94 7.33
CA ALA A 46 9.71 -9.93 8.31
C ALA A 46 9.36 -11.27 7.66
N GLU A 47 8.59 -11.25 6.56
CA GLU A 47 8.26 -12.43 5.77
C GLU A 47 9.54 -13.13 5.27
N ARG A 48 10.47 -12.38 4.70
CA ARG A 48 11.74 -12.91 4.20
C ARG A 48 12.64 -13.47 5.31
N LEU A 49 12.63 -12.86 6.49
CA LEU A 49 13.32 -13.43 7.66
C LEU A 49 12.70 -14.79 8.06
N LEU A 50 11.37 -14.88 8.09
CA LEU A 50 10.65 -16.13 8.39
C LEU A 50 10.89 -17.23 7.34
N GLU A 51 11.08 -16.83 6.08
CA GLU A 51 11.45 -17.72 4.97
C GLU A 51 12.94 -18.14 4.99
N GLY A 52 13.74 -17.66 5.95
CA GLY A 52 15.17 -17.95 6.03
C GLY A 52 16.05 -17.19 5.03
N LYS A 53 15.51 -16.16 4.36
CA LYS A 53 16.25 -15.28 3.42
C LYS A 53 16.94 -14.12 4.13
N GLY A 54 16.82 -14.06 5.46
CA GLY A 54 17.38 -13.01 6.31
C GLY A 54 16.59 -11.70 6.24
N LEU A 55 17.05 -10.69 6.98
CA LEU A 55 16.52 -9.32 6.92
C LEU A 55 16.97 -8.65 5.62
N THR A 56 16.30 -8.98 4.52
CA THR A 56 16.57 -8.44 3.18
C THR A 56 15.27 -8.05 2.50
N TRP A 57 15.32 -7.09 1.57
CA TRP A 57 14.16 -6.74 0.73
C TRP A 57 14.14 -7.51 -0.59
N ASN A 58 15.31 -7.86 -1.12
CA ASN A 58 15.49 -8.67 -2.33
C ASN A 58 16.47 -9.82 -2.08
N ASP A 59 16.45 -10.83 -2.94
CA ASP A 59 17.40 -11.93 -2.89
C ASP A 59 18.81 -11.44 -3.22
N GLY A 60 19.80 -11.87 -2.45
CA GLY A 60 21.22 -11.54 -2.67
C GLY A 60 21.63 -10.12 -2.29
N GLU A 61 20.70 -9.24 -1.91
CA GLU A 61 20.97 -7.84 -1.55
C GLU A 61 20.73 -7.61 -0.05
N ARG A 62 21.77 -7.17 0.67
CA ARG A 62 21.66 -6.76 2.08
C ARG A 62 21.65 -5.24 2.16
N VAL A 63 20.47 -4.66 2.05
CA VAL A 63 20.23 -3.23 2.27
C VAL A 63 19.34 -3.10 3.48
N GLU A 64 19.67 -2.19 4.40
CA GLU A 64 18.80 -1.86 5.53
C GLU A 64 17.76 -0.85 5.08
N GLY A 65 16.57 -1.32 4.74
CA GLY A 65 15.40 -0.50 4.44
C GLY A 65 14.67 -0.02 5.71
N ASP A 66 13.38 0.27 5.57
CA ASP A 66 12.55 0.69 6.72
C ASP A 66 12.14 -0.53 7.56
N LEU A 67 12.93 -0.83 8.60
CA LEU A 67 12.72 -1.94 9.55
C LEU A 67 11.98 -1.46 10.79
N ILE A 68 10.67 -1.30 10.67
CA ILE A 68 9.78 -0.90 11.77
C ILE A 68 9.02 -2.12 12.30
N LEU A 69 8.78 -2.16 13.61
CA LEU A 69 7.91 -3.15 14.22
C LEU A 69 6.45 -2.90 13.79
N ALA A 70 5.97 -3.68 12.82
CA ALA A 70 4.70 -3.47 12.13
C ALA A 70 3.61 -4.45 12.62
N LEU A 71 2.78 -4.06 13.60
CA LEU A 71 1.58 -4.83 13.99
C LEU A 71 0.48 -3.92 14.56
N ARG A 72 -0.72 -3.93 13.95
CA ARG A 72 -1.89 -3.16 14.45
C ARG A 72 -2.32 -3.57 15.87
N ILE A 73 -2.27 -4.86 16.18
CA ILE A 73 -2.58 -5.36 17.54
C ILE A 73 -1.60 -4.77 18.55
N LEU A 74 -0.31 -4.77 18.20
CA LEU A 74 0.70 -4.16 19.03
C LEU A 74 0.49 -2.65 19.17
N ALA A 75 0.07 -1.96 18.11
CA ALA A 75 -0.25 -0.53 18.18
C ALA A 75 -1.32 -0.23 19.24
N PHE A 76 -2.43 -1.00 19.25
CA PHE A 76 -3.46 -0.85 20.30
C PHE A 76 -2.95 -1.22 21.69
N ALA A 77 -2.12 -2.27 21.82
CA ALA A 77 -1.49 -2.63 23.09
C ALA A 77 -0.57 -1.50 23.61
N CYS A 78 0.21 -0.88 22.73
CA CYS A 78 1.06 0.26 23.05
C CYS A 78 0.25 1.51 23.45
N TRP A 79 -0.87 1.79 22.77
CA TRP A 79 -1.77 2.85 23.20
C TRP A 79 -2.41 2.54 24.56
N GLY A 80 -2.83 1.30 24.80
CA GLY A 80 -3.28 0.85 26.12
C GLY A 80 -2.23 1.07 27.20
N ALA A 81 -0.97 0.70 26.93
CA ALA A 81 0.16 0.94 27.82
C ALA A 81 0.42 2.44 28.05
N THR A 82 0.23 3.28 27.02
CA THR A 82 0.34 4.74 27.12
C THR A 82 -0.71 5.31 28.08
N PHE A 83 -1.98 4.93 27.93
CA PHE A 83 -3.05 5.34 28.84
C PHE A 83 -2.85 4.79 30.26
N GLY A 84 -2.36 3.56 30.39
CA GLY A 84 -2.00 2.93 31.67
C GLY A 84 -0.88 3.69 32.39
N ALA A 85 0.20 4.02 31.69
CA ALA A 85 1.30 4.81 32.25
C ALA A 85 0.87 6.24 32.60
N LEU A 86 0.01 6.88 31.79
CA LEU A 86 -0.61 8.17 32.12
C LEU A 86 -1.48 8.09 33.38
N LEU A 87 -2.25 7.01 33.55
CA LEU A 87 -3.05 6.74 34.75
C LEU A 87 -2.15 6.59 35.98
N MET A 88 -1.06 5.84 35.87
CA MET A 88 -0.11 5.69 36.97
C MET A 88 0.55 7.03 37.32
N LEU A 89 0.98 7.79 36.31
CA LEU A 89 1.48 9.16 36.49
C LEU A 89 0.45 10.08 37.17
N ALA A 90 -0.82 9.97 36.80
CA ALA A 90 -1.92 10.73 37.39
C ALA A 90 -2.07 10.45 38.89
N ARG A 91 -2.17 9.16 39.24
CA ARG A 91 -2.23 8.71 40.63
C ARG A 91 -1.01 9.19 41.39
N ARG A 92 0.14 9.13 40.75
CA ARG A 92 1.42 9.46 41.35
C ARG A 92 1.63 10.96 41.60
N ALA A 93 1.01 11.81 40.80
CA ALA A 93 0.91 13.26 41.00
C ALA A 93 -0.25 13.67 41.94
N GLY A 94 -1.04 12.71 42.44
CA GLY A 94 -2.20 12.99 43.29
C GLY A 94 -3.41 13.55 42.53
N ALA A 95 -3.51 13.31 41.23
CA ALA A 95 -4.71 13.64 40.45
C ALA A 95 -5.90 12.78 40.87
N THR A 96 -7.10 13.32 40.69
CA THR A 96 -8.34 12.56 40.85
C THR A 96 -8.71 11.85 39.55
N SER A 97 -9.65 10.90 39.63
CA SER A 97 -10.25 10.27 38.45
C SER A 97 -10.81 11.28 37.45
N ALA A 98 -11.34 12.42 37.92
CA ALA A 98 -11.80 13.51 37.05
C ALA A 98 -10.65 14.22 36.32
N GLY A 99 -9.55 14.52 37.03
CA GLY A 99 -8.37 15.16 36.42
C GLY A 99 -7.70 14.27 35.37
N PHE A 100 -7.60 12.96 35.67
CA PHE A 100 -7.17 11.98 34.68
C PHE A 100 -8.15 11.85 33.52
N GLY A 101 -9.46 11.78 33.80
CA GLY A 101 -10.50 11.74 32.76
C GLY A 101 -10.41 12.90 31.79
N ALA A 102 -10.13 14.11 32.28
CA ALA A 102 -9.93 15.29 31.43
C ALA A 102 -8.75 15.09 30.46
N GLY A 103 -7.60 14.59 30.95
CA GLY A 103 -6.44 14.29 30.12
C GLY A 103 -6.67 13.12 29.16
N ALA A 104 -7.29 12.04 29.63
CA ALA A 104 -7.57 10.84 28.84
C ALA A 104 -8.54 11.12 27.68
N LEU A 105 -9.59 11.93 27.92
CA LEU A 105 -10.53 12.35 26.88
C LEU A 105 -9.87 13.25 25.84
N ALA A 106 -9.06 14.24 26.27
CA ALA A 106 -8.34 15.12 25.35
C ALA A 106 -7.35 14.34 24.46
N LEU A 107 -6.61 13.40 25.06
CA LEU A 107 -5.69 12.54 24.32
C LEU A 107 -6.43 11.60 23.35
N GLY A 108 -7.45 10.88 23.84
CA GLY A 108 -8.24 9.94 23.04
C GLY A 108 -9.01 10.59 21.89
N ALA A 109 -9.40 11.86 22.02
CA ALA A 109 -10.05 12.62 20.97
C ALA A 109 -9.09 13.17 19.89
N THR A 110 -7.78 13.00 20.06
CA THR A 110 -6.78 13.50 19.10
C THR A 110 -6.67 12.54 17.91
N ALA A 111 -7.02 13.00 16.70
CA ALA A 111 -7.09 12.14 15.52
C ALA A 111 -5.74 11.58 15.09
N SER A 112 -4.62 12.24 15.42
CA SER A 112 -3.27 11.69 15.22
C SER A 112 -3.11 10.31 15.87
N LEU A 113 -3.62 10.12 17.10
CA LEU A 113 -3.57 8.81 17.76
C LEU A 113 -4.40 7.77 17.00
N SER A 114 -5.58 8.15 16.51
CA SER A 114 -6.46 7.26 15.75
C SER A 114 -5.87 6.85 14.40
N VAL A 115 -5.24 7.79 13.67
CA VAL A 115 -4.58 7.52 12.40
C VAL A 115 -3.41 6.57 12.60
N TRP A 116 -2.56 6.85 13.60
CA TRP A 116 -1.34 6.07 13.84
C TRP A 116 -1.56 4.79 14.65
N ALA A 117 -2.73 4.59 15.26
CA ALA A 117 -3.19 3.27 15.69
C ALA A 117 -3.43 2.33 14.50
N MET A 118 -3.90 2.86 13.36
CA MET A 118 -4.18 2.08 12.15
C MET A 118 -2.99 1.98 11.19
N GLY A 119 -2.17 3.03 11.11
CA GLY A 119 -1.03 3.14 10.17
C GLY A 119 0.04 2.06 10.33
N ALA A 120 0.10 1.40 11.49
CA ALA A 120 0.99 0.27 11.79
C ALA A 120 2.50 0.57 11.69
N LEU A 121 2.86 1.85 11.88
CA LEU A 121 4.23 2.29 12.10
C LEU A 121 4.56 2.38 13.61
N GLU A 122 5.76 2.83 13.94
CA GLU A 122 6.40 2.72 15.25
C GLU A 122 5.92 3.72 16.32
N GLN A 123 5.12 4.72 15.96
CA GLN A 123 4.75 5.83 16.86
C GLN A 123 4.02 5.37 18.13
N PRO A 124 3.09 4.40 18.10
CA PRO A 124 2.46 3.90 19.32
C PRO A 124 3.48 3.35 20.31
N LEU A 125 4.48 2.59 19.83
CA LEU A 125 5.52 2.03 20.68
C LEU A 125 6.44 3.12 21.25
N VAL A 126 6.79 4.11 20.43
CA VAL A 126 7.59 5.28 20.84
C VAL A 126 6.93 6.03 22.00
N VAL A 127 5.64 6.34 21.88
CA VAL A 127 4.91 7.07 22.92
C VAL A 127 4.69 6.19 24.16
N ALA A 128 4.45 4.88 23.99
CA ALA A 128 4.32 3.95 25.11
C ALA A 128 5.62 3.86 25.93
N CYS A 129 6.77 3.71 25.27
CA CYS A 129 8.07 3.67 25.95
C CYS A 129 8.36 4.99 26.67
N LEU A 130 8.09 6.13 26.03
CA LEU A 130 8.20 7.44 26.68
C LEU A 130 7.28 7.56 27.90
N ALA A 131 6.03 7.14 27.79
CA ALA A 131 5.06 7.19 28.87
C ALA A 131 5.51 6.36 30.07
N ILE A 132 6.01 5.15 29.83
CA ILE A 132 6.56 4.26 30.87
C ILE A 132 7.82 4.87 31.49
N ALA A 133 8.73 5.46 30.69
CA ALA A 133 9.92 6.10 31.20
C ALA A 133 9.59 7.32 32.09
N LEU A 134 8.61 8.14 31.71
CA LEU A 134 8.14 9.27 32.52
C LEU A 134 7.41 8.82 33.80
N TRP A 135 6.66 7.73 33.74
CA TRP A 135 6.08 7.12 34.95
C TRP A 135 7.19 6.60 35.89
N ALA A 136 8.17 5.87 35.38
CA ALA A 136 9.30 5.39 36.16
C ALA A 136 10.09 6.55 36.80
N LEU A 137 10.25 7.67 36.07
CA LEU A 137 10.87 8.88 36.58
C LEU A 137 10.06 9.51 37.73
N ALA A 138 8.72 9.50 37.62
CA ALA A 138 7.85 9.95 38.71
C ALA A 138 7.97 9.06 39.95
N GLU A 139 8.14 7.74 39.78
CA GLU A 139 8.36 6.81 40.89
C GLU A 139 9.72 7.00 41.56
N LEU A 140 10.77 7.22 40.76
CA LEU A 140 12.08 7.61 41.24
C LEU A 140 12.04 8.88 42.08
N ASP A 141 11.08 9.77 41.94
CA ASP A 141 11.02 11.01 42.73
C ASP A 141 10.61 10.79 44.20
N ARG A 142 9.92 9.70 44.58
CA ARG A 142 9.55 9.46 46.01
C ARG A 142 10.12 8.20 46.63
N SER A 143 10.45 7.16 45.85
CA SER A 143 10.80 5.86 46.42
C SER A 143 12.32 5.71 46.56
N ARG A 144 12.86 5.91 47.77
CA ARG A 144 14.31 5.75 48.02
C ARG A 144 14.77 4.31 47.86
N ASP A 145 14.00 3.37 48.40
CA ASP A 145 14.40 1.96 48.48
C ASP A 145 14.21 1.20 47.16
N GLN A 146 13.41 1.75 46.24
CA GLN A 146 13.11 1.14 44.93
C GLN A 146 13.83 1.82 43.76
N SER A 147 14.86 2.63 44.04
CA SER A 147 15.59 3.37 43.00
C SER A 147 16.13 2.44 41.90
N SER A 148 16.62 1.24 42.25
CA SER A 148 17.13 0.27 41.27
C SER A 148 16.02 -0.29 40.36
N THR A 149 14.85 -0.63 40.93
CA THR A 149 13.72 -1.18 40.17
C THR A 149 13.23 -0.19 39.12
N TRP A 150 12.99 1.06 39.52
CA TRP A 150 12.48 2.08 38.61
C TRP A 150 13.53 2.58 37.62
N ALA A 151 14.82 2.57 37.98
CA ALA A 151 15.90 2.73 37.01
C ALA A 151 15.90 1.59 35.97
N GLY A 152 15.65 0.35 36.41
CA GLY A 152 15.38 -0.83 35.57
C GLY A 152 14.28 -0.60 34.54
N VAL A 153 13.09 -0.21 35.02
CA VAL A 153 11.92 0.05 34.17
C VAL A 153 12.19 1.18 33.17
N ALA A 154 12.79 2.29 33.62
CA ALA A 154 13.14 3.40 32.74
C ALA A 154 14.16 2.96 31.67
N ALA A 155 15.23 2.27 32.07
CA ALA A 155 16.25 1.78 31.15
C ALA A 155 15.66 0.81 30.12
N ALA A 156 14.83 -0.15 30.53
CA ALA A 156 14.20 -1.11 29.62
C ALA A 156 13.32 -0.40 28.57
N ALA A 157 12.49 0.55 28.99
CA ALA A 157 11.66 1.34 28.07
C ALA A 157 12.52 2.17 27.10
N LEU A 158 13.60 2.78 27.59
CA LEU A 158 14.52 3.57 26.75
C LEU A 158 15.36 2.71 25.79
N CYS A 159 15.77 1.49 26.18
CA CYS A 159 16.44 0.55 25.28
C CYS A 159 15.53 0.19 24.09
N LEU A 160 14.26 -0.13 24.39
CA LEU A 160 13.28 -0.44 23.34
C LEU A 160 13.01 0.77 22.45
N LEU A 161 12.94 1.97 23.03
CA LEU A 161 12.76 3.22 22.28
C LEU A 161 13.92 3.47 21.29
N VAL A 162 15.16 3.21 21.71
CA VAL A 162 16.37 3.34 20.88
C VAL A 162 16.39 2.34 19.73
N TRP A 163 16.03 1.08 19.97
CA TRP A 163 15.90 0.10 18.89
C TRP A 163 14.78 0.42 17.91
N THR A 164 13.76 1.13 18.38
CA THR A 164 12.61 1.52 17.58
C THR A 164 12.90 2.74 16.70
N ARG A 165 13.69 3.71 17.16
CA ARG A 165 14.00 4.93 16.40
C ARG A 165 15.43 5.43 16.57
N PRO A 166 16.08 5.88 15.48
CA PRO A 166 17.44 6.40 15.52
C PRO A 166 17.60 7.74 16.26
N ASP A 167 16.51 8.51 16.43
CA ASP A 167 16.51 9.82 17.10
C ASP A 167 16.09 9.77 18.58
N ALA A 168 15.73 8.58 19.08
CA ALA A 168 15.47 8.32 20.49
C ALA A 168 16.60 8.74 21.46
N PRO A 169 17.91 8.75 21.09
CA PRO A 169 18.95 9.24 21.99
C PRO A 169 18.69 10.64 22.57
N LEU A 170 17.97 11.51 21.86
CA LEU A 170 17.57 12.83 22.38
C LEU A 170 16.69 12.70 23.64
N ILE A 171 15.74 11.77 23.64
CA ILE A 171 14.87 11.49 24.78
C ILE A 171 15.67 10.83 25.90
N VAL A 172 16.57 9.90 25.57
CA VAL A 172 17.44 9.23 26.57
C VAL A 172 18.27 10.23 27.34
N ILE A 173 18.91 11.19 26.65
CA ILE A 173 19.74 12.22 27.29
C ILE A 173 18.92 13.04 28.28
N VAL A 174 17.73 13.49 27.88
CA VAL A 174 16.86 14.30 28.74
C VAL A 174 16.35 13.50 29.94
N ILE A 175 15.91 12.26 29.74
CA ILE A 175 15.40 11.41 30.84
C ILE A 175 16.52 11.01 31.80
N ALA A 176 17.70 10.67 31.30
CA ALA A 176 18.86 10.35 32.13
C ALA A 176 19.31 11.57 32.95
N ALA A 177 19.48 12.73 32.32
CA ALA A 177 19.82 13.96 33.04
C ALA A 177 18.75 14.31 34.10
N SER A 178 17.47 14.13 33.76
CA SER A 178 16.36 14.34 34.70
C SER A 178 16.37 13.34 35.86
N SER A 179 16.74 12.08 35.62
CA SER A 179 16.83 11.05 36.68
C SER A 179 17.94 11.39 37.67
N PHE A 180 19.09 11.88 37.19
CA PHE A 180 20.14 12.40 38.06
C PHE A 180 19.62 13.54 38.95
N LEU A 181 19.02 14.57 38.35
CA LEU A 181 18.54 15.75 39.07
C LEU A 181 17.46 15.37 40.10
N ILE A 182 16.52 14.51 39.73
CA ILE A 182 15.44 14.04 40.61
C ILE A 182 15.99 13.25 41.79
N VAL A 183 16.84 12.24 41.53
CA VAL A 183 17.39 11.40 42.60
C VAL A 183 18.32 12.21 43.52
N ARG A 184 19.09 13.16 42.97
CA ARG A 184 20.01 14.01 43.74
C ARG A 184 19.31 14.90 44.77
N ARG A 185 18.03 15.26 44.55
CA ARG A 185 17.24 16.04 45.53
C ARG A 185 16.95 15.28 46.82
N ARG A 186 17.05 13.95 46.82
CA ARG A 186 16.65 13.09 47.94
C ARG A 186 17.69 12.04 48.36
N ALA A 187 18.69 11.80 47.54
CA ALA A 187 19.76 10.83 47.79
C ALA A 187 21.14 11.48 47.58
N ASP A 188 22.18 10.74 47.96
CA ASP A 188 23.56 11.15 47.79
C ASP A 188 23.98 11.12 46.30
N SER A 189 25.05 11.87 45.97
CA SER A 189 25.54 11.99 44.60
C SER A 189 25.89 10.64 43.96
N ARG A 190 26.36 9.67 44.76
CA ARG A 190 26.71 8.33 44.26
C ARG A 190 25.48 7.58 43.78
N THR A 191 24.41 7.54 44.57
CA THR A 191 23.14 6.90 44.15
C THR A 191 22.56 7.57 42.91
N ALA A 192 22.54 8.91 42.87
CA ALA A 192 22.07 9.66 41.70
C ALA A 192 22.91 9.34 40.46
N PHE A 193 24.23 9.25 40.60
CA PHE A 193 25.13 8.89 39.51
C PHE A 193 24.94 7.45 39.04
N VAL A 194 24.74 6.48 39.95
CA VAL A 194 24.47 5.08 39.57
C VAL A 194 23.17 4.97 38.78
N VAL A 195 22.09 5.63 39.23
CA VAL A 195 20.82 5.66 38.49
C VAL A 195 21.00 6.31 37.12
N PHE A 196 21.68 7.46 37.06
CA PHE A 196 22.01 8.13 35.80
C PHE A 196 22.80 7.23 34.85
N ALA A 197 23.90 6.64 35.35
CA ALA A 197 24.80 5.80 34.57
C ALA A 197 24.07 4.56 34.04
N PHE A 198 23.13 4.00 34.80
CA PHE A 198 22.32 2.88 34.35
C PHE A 198 21.27 3.30 33.32
N VAL A 199 20.51 4.37 33.58
CA VAL A 199 19.46 4.90 32.68
C VAL A 199 20.04 5.44 31.37
N ALA A 200 21.28 5.94 31.36
CA ALA A 200 21.99 6.36 30.16
C ALA A 200 22.75 5.20 29.49
N GLY A 201 23.47 4.40 30.29
CA GLY A 201 24.39 3.38 29.82
C GLY A 201 23.70 2.20 29.16
N ALA A 202 22.59 1.70 29.73
CA ALA A 202 21.89 0.57 29.14
C ALA A 202 21.31 0.90 27.74
N PRO A 203 20.60 2.02 27.52
CA PRO A 203 20.17 2.41 26.16
C PRO A 203 21.32 2.73 25.22
N PHE A 204 22.43 3.27 25.72
CA PHE A 204 23.64 3.48 24.91
C PHE A 204 24.24 2.15 24.42
N LEU A 205 24.32 1.13 25.28
CA LEU A 205 24.76 -0.20 24.89
C LEU A 205 23.77 -0.86 23.92
N ALA A 206 22.46 -0.66 24.10
CA ALA A 206 21.44 -1.12 23.17
C ALA A 206 21.61 -0.48 21.78
N TRP A 207 21.81 0.84 21.73
CA TRP A 207 22.12 1.58 20.50
C TRP A 207 23.38 1.03 19.82
N LEU A 208 24.46 0.83 20.60
CA LEU A 208 25.73 0.32 20.11
C LEU A 208 25.57 -1.10 19.55
N ALA A 209 24.80 -1.96 20.21
CA ALA A 209 24.50 -3.32 19.72
C ALA A 209 23.76 -3.29 18.38
N GLN A 210 22.78 -2.39 18.22
CA GLN A 210 22.09 -2.20 16.94
C GLN A 210 23.03 -1.69 15.84
N LEU A 211 23.92 -0.75 16.17
CA LEU A 211 24.92 -0.24 15.23
C LEU A 211 25.92 -1.33 14.82
N CYS A 212 26.43 -2.10 15.78
CA CYS A 212 27.32 -3.23 15.51
C CYS A 212 26.64 -4.29 14.64
N PHE A 213 25.37 -4.62 14.93
CA PHE A 213 24.58 -5.51 14.09
C PHE A 213 24.46 -4.96 12.66
N ARG A 214 24.12 -3.66 12.52
CA ARG A 214 24.00 -3.01 11.22
C ARG A 214 25.28 -3.09 10.39
N VAL A 215 26.42 -2.72 10.99
CA VAL A 215 27.72 -2.75 10.32
C VAL A 215 28.10 -4.19 9.97
N ALA A 216 27.90 -5.15 10.88
CA ALA A 216 28.24 -6.54 10.63
C ALA A 216 27.34 -7.21 9.57
N TYR A 217 26.05 -6.86 9.53
CA TYR A 217 25.07 -7.52 8.67
C TYR A 217 24.90 -6.83 7.30
N TYR A 218 24.80 -5.49 7.29
CA TYR A 218 24.60 -4.69 6.08
C TYR A 218 25.88 -4.03 5.54
N GLY A 219 26.96 -3.97 6.32
CA GLY A 219 28.20 -3.30 5.90
C GLY A 219 28.13 -1.77 5.94
N GLU A 220 27.12 -1.20 6.58
CA GLU A 220 26.81 0.23 6.54
C GLU A 220 26.74 0.85 7.94
N TRP A 221 27.13 2.12 8.06
CA TRP A 221 27.02 2.89 9.32
C TRP A 221 25.66 3.55 9.50
N LEU A 222 25.01 3.86 8.38
CA LEU A 222 23.71 4.54 8.33
C LEU A 222 22.69 3.64 7.62
N PRO A 223 21.45 3.58 8.13
CA PRO A 223 20.36 2.91 7.42
C PRO A 223 20.09 3.62 6.10
N ASN A 224 19.65 2.87 5.09
CA ASN A 224 19.45 3.41 3.75
C ASN A 224 18.38 4.54 3.71
N PRO A 225 17.22 4.42 4.41
CA PRO A 225 16.25 5.51 4.51
C PRO A 225 16.79 6.81 5.13
N ALA A 226 17.81 6.76 6.01
CA ALA A 226 18.35 7.99 6.59
C ALA A 226 19.02 8.86 5.52
N ARG A 227 19.65 8.25 4.50
CA ARG A 227 20.29 8.99 3.39
C ARG A 227 19.29 9.79 2.56
N ILE A 228 18.05 9.30 2.48
CA ILE A 228 16.96 9.88 1.69
C ILE A 228 16.11 10.85 2.49
N LYS A 229 15.84 10.51 3.77
CA LYS A 229 14.92 11.27 4.62
C LYS A 229 15.61 12.42 5.37
N THR A 230 16.94 12.56 5.32
CA THR A 230 17.67 13.59 6.08
C THR A 230 18.48 14.56 5.21
N HIS A 231 17.92 15.76 5.00
CA HIS A 231 18.64 16.89 4.42
C HIS A 231 18.34 18.17 5.21
N VAL A 232 19.38 18.76 5.80
CA VAL A 232 19.24 19.99 6.60
C VAL A 232 19.51 21.20 5.70
N ASN A 233 18.51 22.06 5.54
CA ASN A 233 18.67 23.38 4.94
C ASN A 233 17.63 24.37 5.50
N ALA A 234 17.81 25.68 5.25
CA ALA A 234 16.96 26.72 5.80
C ALA A 234 15.48 26.59 5.38
N ALA A 235 15.20 26.22 4.13
CA ALA A 235 13.84 26.01 3.64
C ALA A 235 13.16 24.81 4.33
N ARG A 236 13.93 23.76 4.65
CA ARG A 236 13.46 22.61 5.43
C ARG A 236 13.16 23.00 6.87
N MET A 237 14.02 23.77 7.53
CA MET A 237 13.72 24.28 8.88
C MET A 237 12.44 25.12 8.91
N LEU A 238 12.19 25.96 7.90
CA LEU A 238 10.93 26.72 7.78
C LEU A 238 9.70 25.79 7.60
N SER A 239 9.86 24.73 6.81
CA SER A 239 8.85 23.68 6.65
C SER A 239 8.56 22.98 7.98
N GLY A 240 9.61 22.70 8.76
CA GLY A 240 9.50 22.12 10.10
C GLY A 240 8.80 23.04 11.11
N LEU A 241 9.12 24.33 11.12
CA LEU A 241 8.39 25.32 11.94
C LEU A 241 6.91 25.39 11.57
N THR A 242 6.60 25.36 10.27
CA THR A 242 5.21 25.31 9.78
C THR A 242 4.51 24.03 10.23
N TYR A 243 5.20 22.88 10.14
CA TYR A 243 4.69 21.59 10.59
C TYR A 243 4.40 21.58 12.10
N VAL A 244 5.31 22.09 12.93
CA VAL A 244 5.12 22.21 14.38
C VAL A 244 3.95 23.14 14.71
N GLY A 245 3.91 24.33 14.09
CA GLY A 245 2.82 25.29 14.31
C GLY A 245 1.45 24.71 13.96
N ARG A 246 1.36 24.00 12.82
CA ARG A 246 0.14 23.30 12.44
C ARG A 246 -0.19 22.14 13.38
N GLY A 247 0.80 21.34 13.79
CA GLY A 247 0.58 20.22 14.72
C GLY A 247 0.06 20.68 16.09
N LEU A 248 0.61 21.76 16.63
CA LEU A 248 0.13 22.40 17.87
C LEU A 248 -1.26 23.03 17.71
N GLY A 249 -1.53 23.66 16.56
CA GLY A 249 -2.82 24.26 16.25
C GLY A 249 -3.93 23.24 15.99
N VAL A 250 -3.63 22.12 15.33
CA VAL A 250 -4.55 20.98 15.20
C VAL A 250 -4.82 20.41 16.59
N GLY A 251 -3.78 20.20 17.39
CA GLY A 251 -3.88 19.76 18.79
C GLY A 251 -4.29 20.85 19.78
N TRP A 252 -5.00 21.92 19.39
CA TRP A 252 -5.19 23.12 20.23
C TRP A 252 -5.72 22.83 21.64
N LEU A 253 -6.63 21.86 21.81
CA LEU A 253 -7.18 21.51 23.12
C LEU A 253 -6.09 20.91 24.03
N VAL A 254 -5.29 19.99 23.49
CA VAL A 254 -4.16 19.37 24.18
C VAL A 254 -3.07 20.41 24.46
N THR A 255 -2.79 21.30 23.50
CA THR A 255 -1.82 22.39 23.65
C THR A 255 -2.22 23.35 24.77
N ALA A 256 -3.46 23.86 24.75
CA ALA A 256 -3.95 24.78 25.77
C ALA A 256 -3.98 24.12 27.17
N ALA A 257 -4.52 22.89 27.25
CA ALA A 257 -4.55 22.13 28.50
C ALA A 257 -3.15 21.86 29.04
N GLY A 258 -2.20 21.49 28.19
CA GLY A 258 -0.82 21.22 28.57
C GLY A 258 -0.06 22.46 29.04
N VAL A 259 -0.26 23.61 28.40
CA VAL A 259 0.36 24.88 28.85
C VAL A 259 -0.17 25.29 30.23
N ILE A 260 -1.50 25.25 30.43
CA ILE A 260 -2.11 25.52 31.74
C ILE A 260 -1.61 24.51 32.78
N GLY A 261 -1.59 23.24 32.42
CA GLY A 261 -1.04 22.14 33.21
C GLY A 261 0.39 22.37 33.67
N ALA A 262 1.25 22.78 32.74
CA ALA A 262 2.65 23.08 33.03
C ALA A 262 2.76 24.19 34.07
N VAL A 263 2.05 25.31 33.89
CA VAL A 263 2.03 26.42 34.86
C VAL A 263 1.63 25.90 36.24
N LEU A 264 0.51 25.17 36.34
CA LEU A 264 0.04 24.59 37.61
C LEU A 264 1.05 23.63 38.24
N ALA A 265 1.68 22.78 37.44
CA ALA A 265 2.69 21.82 37.90
C ALA A 265 3.99 22.50 38.37
N PHE A 266 4.38 23.64 37.78
CA PHE A 266 5.53 24.43 38.22
C PHE A 266 5.25 25.27 39.47
N LEU A 267 3.99 25.66 39.72
CA LEU A 267 3.62 26.34 40.98
C LEU A 267 3.86 25.44 42.21
N ARG A 268 3.69 24.13 42.04
CA ARG A 268 3.85 23.11 43.09
C ARG A 268 5.29 22.62 43.25
N ARG A 269 5.87 22.78 44.44
CA ARG A 269 7.29 22.42 44.71
C ARG A 269 7.60 20.93 44.56
N ASP A 270 6.64 20.06 44.86
CA ASP A 270 6.76 18.61 44.78
C ASP A 270 6.77 18.09 43.34
N THR A 271 6.06 18.73 42.41
CA THR A 271 5.99 18.30 41.00
C THR A 271 6.99 19.00 40.08
N ARG A 272 7.66 20.07 40.52
CA ARG A 272 8.57 20.90 39.70
C ARG A 272 9.63 20.11 38.91
N ALA A 273 10.29 19.13 39.52
CA ALA A 273 11.35 18.39 38.82
C ALA A 273 10.78 17.47 37.74
N LEU A 274 9.66 16.79 38.03
CA LEU A 274 8.95 15.97 37.06
C LEU A 274 8.37 16.83 35.92
N ALA A 275 7.76 17.97 36.25
CA ALA A 275 7.28 18.94 35.26
C ALA A 275 8.42 19.45 34.38
N GLY A 276 9.57 19.79 34.98
CA GLY A 276 10.80 20.16 34.28
C GLY A 276 11.26 19.09 33.30
N ALA A 277 11.28 17.82 33.72
CA ALA A 277 11.65 16.70 32.87
C ALA A 277 10.69 16.52 31.68
N ILE A 278 9.36 16.52 31.93
CA ILE A 278 8.35 16.38 30.88
C ILE A 278 8.42 17.56 29.89
N SER A 279 8.56 18.78 30.40
CA SER A 279 8.73 19.98 29.56
C SER A 279 10.02 19.94 28.76
N ALA A 280 11.13 19.48 29.33
CA ALA A 280 12.40 19.34 28.61
C ALA A 280 12.27 18.34 27.44
N VAL A 281 11.61 17.19 27.65
CA VAL A 281 11.35 16.23 26.56
C VAL A 281 10.49 16.88 25.48
N ALA A 282 9.39 17.54 25.86
CA ALA A 282 8.49 18.20 24.91
C ALA A 282 9.22 19.26 24.07
N LEU A 283 10.05 20.10 24.71
CA LEU A 283 10.77 21.19 24.05
C LEU A 283 11.88 20.67 23.14
N VAL A 284 12.72 19.75 23.64
CA VAL A 284 13.82 19.17 22.85
C VAL A 284 13.27 18.42 21.63
N TRP A 285 12.22 17.62 21.82
CA TRP A 285 11.60 16.89 20.71
C TRP A 285 10.94 17.83 19.71
N THR A 286 10.21 18.84 20.16
CA THR A 286 9.57 19.82 19.26
C THR A 286 10.61 20.61 18.46
N ALA A 287 11.70 21.03 19.11
CA ALA A 287 12.81 21.71 18.45
C ALA A 287 13.48 20.80 17.40
N TYR A 288 13.68 19.52 17.74
CA TYR A 288 14.20 18.53 16.80
C TYR A 288 13.27 18.32 15.59
N VAL A 289 11.96 18.20 15.80
CA VAL A 289 10.99 18.08 14.70
C VAL A 289 11.00 19.29 13.78
N ALA A 290 11.13 20.50 14.35
CA ALA A 290 11.31 21.72 13.56
C ALA A 290 12.64 21.69 12.78
N PHE A 291 13.72 21.22 13.40
CA PHE A 291 15.05 21.14 12.83
C PHE A 291 15.14 20.19 11.62
N ILE A 292 14.54 18.99 11.71
CA ILE A 292 14.55 18.01 10.61
C ILE A 292 13.57 18.34 9.47
N GLY A 293 12.75 19.37 9.64
CA GLY A 293 11.80 19.83 8.62
C GLY A 293 10.41 19.21 8.69
N GLY A 294 10.05 18.58 9.80
CA GLY A 294 8.75 17.95 10.01
C GLY A 294 8.66 16.54 9.46
N ASP A 295 7.50 16.19 8.91
CA ASP A 295 7.22 14.87 8.35
C ASP A 295 6.33 15.01 7.11
N HIS A 296 6.44 14.06 6.19
CA HIS A 296 5.61 14.03 4.98
C HIS A 296 4.31 13.23 5.17
N PHE A 297 4.27 12.37 6.19
CA PHE A 297 3.08 11.58 6.48
C PHE A 297 1.96 12.42 7.10
N PRO A 298 0.69 11.99 6.95
CA PRO A 298 -0.45 12.73 7.47
C PRO A 298 -0.51 12.75 9.01
N ALA A 299 -1.38 13.61 9.52
CA ALA A 299 -1.80 13.65 10.92
C ALA A 299 -0.65 13.86 11.93
N TYR A 300 0.41 14.58 11.53
CA TYR A 300 1.44 15.12 12.41
C TYR A 300 2.07 14.09 13.37
N ARG A 301 2.42 12.90 12.89
CA ARG A 301 2.81 11.75 13.72
C ARG A 301 3.94 12.05 14.70
N HIS A 302 4.93 12.85 14.30
CA HIS A 302 6.04 13.23 15.18
C HIS A 302 5.62 14.17 16.32
N MET A 303 4.46 14.82 16.25
CA MET A 303 3.93 15.63 17.34
C MET A 303 3.26 14.81 18.45
N LEU A 304 3.08 13.50 18.27
CA LEU A 304 2.50 12.62 19.29
C LEU A 304 3.32 12.60 20.59
N VAL A 305 4.65 12.67 20.50
CA VAL A 305 5.55 12.79 21.67
C VAL A 305 5.25 14.08 22.45
N THR A 306 5.23 15.22 21.76
CA THR A 306 4.94 16.52 22.37
C THR A 306 3.51 16.57 22.94
N GLN A 307 2.52 16.07 22.19
CA GLN A 307 1.12 16.02 22.62
C GLN A 307 0.96 15.15 23.87
N PHE A 308 1.63 13.99 23.94
CA PHE A 308 1.63 13.16 25.15
C PHE A 308 2.23 13.91 26.34
N CYS A 309 3.39 14.56 26.17
CA CYS A 309 4.02 15.36 27.24
C CYS A 309 3.10 16.50 27.72
N LEU A 310 2.38 17.16 26.81
CA LEU A 310 1.40 18.20 27.16
C LEU A 310 0.24 17.64 27.99
N VAL A 311 -0.32 16.48 27.62
CA VAL A 311 -1.36 15.81 28.43
C VAL A 311 -0.81 15.36 29.79
N ALA A 312 0.42 14.84 29.83
CA ALA A 312 1.08 14.47 31.07
C ALA A 312 1.24 15.68 32.01
N LEU A 313 1.68 16.84 31.49
CA LEU A 313 1.76 18.10 32.25
C LEU A 313 0.38 18.55 32.74
N PHE A 314 -0.66 18.43 31.92
CA PHE A 314 -2.03 18.73 32.31
C PHE A 314 -2.49 17.89 33.51
N VAL A 315 -2.32 16.57 33.42
CA VAL A 315 -2.73 15.66 34.49
C VAL A 315 -1.90 15.86 35.77
N VAL A 316 -0.58 16.06 35.65
CA VAL A 316 0.29 16.36 36.79
C VAL A 316 -0.09 17.69 37.44
N GLY A 317 -0.36 18.73 36.63
CA GLY A 317 -0.77 20.05 37.11
C GLY A 317 -2.11 20.09 37.85
N LEU A 318 -3.03 19.18 37.52
CA LEU A 318 -4.32 19.06 38.20
C LEU A 318 -4.24 18.30 39.54
N GLY A 319 -3.12 17.65 39.85
CA GLY A 319 -2.97 16.77 41.00
C GLY A 319 -2.58 17.44 42.32
N GLY A 320 -3.02 16.84 43.43
CA GLY A 320 -2.44 17.01 44.76
C GLY A 320 -2.66 18.36 45.47
N TRP A 321 -3.57 19.21 45.00
CA TRP A 321 -3.84 20.53 45.60
C TRP A 321 -4.56 20.42 46.95
N SER A 322 -4.40 21.41 47.83
CA SER A 322 -5.08 21.52 49.13
C SER A 322 -6.21 22.55 49.09
N GLY A 323 -7.17 22.46 50.03
CA GLY A 323 -8.28 23.41 50.16
C GLY A 323 -9.48 23.14 49.22
N PRO A 324 -10.48 24.04 49.17
CA PRO A 324 -11.73 23.81 48.44
C PRO A 324 -11.55 23.67 46.92
N PHE A 325 -10.46 24.22 46.38
CA PHE A 325 -10.10 24.11 44.95
C PHE A 325 -9.61 22.70 44.57
N SER A 326 -9.13 21.90 45.53
CA SER A 326 -8.56 20.55 45.29
C SER A 326 -9.51 19.58 44.60
N ARG A 327 -10.82 19.67 44.90
CA ARG A 327 -11.85 18.80 44.30
C ARG A 327 -12.58 19.47 43.14
N ARG A 328 -12.73 20.80 43.18
CA ARG A 328 -13.49 21.54 42.16
C ARG A 328 -12.70 21.70 40.87
N MET A 329 -11.40 21.94 40.94
CA MET A 329 -10.57 22.20 39.76
C MET A 329 -10.52 21.00 38.79
N PRO A 330 -10.26 19.74 39.23
CA PRO A 330 -10.26 18.61 38.30
C PRO A 330 -11.64 18.33 37.67
N VAL A 331 -12.72 18.56 38.42
CA VAL A 331 -14.10 18.40 37.93
C VAL A 331 -14.46 19.50 36.93
N ALA A 332 -14.08 20.75 37.21
CA ALA A 332 -14.26 21.87 36.27
C ALA A 332 -13.43 21.67 35.00
N ALA A 333 -12.20 21.18 35.13
CA ALA A 333 -11.36 20.83 33.99
C ALA A 333 -11.98 19.72 33.13
N LEU A 334 -12.52 18.66 33.76
CA LEU A 334 -13.24 17.60 33.06
C LEU A 334 -14.49 18.14 32.35
N ALA A 335 -15.30 18.94 33.02
CA ALA A 335 -16.50 19.55 32.44
C ALA A 335 -16.16 20.45 31.24
N LEU A 336 -15.09 21.25 31.36
CA LEU A 336 -14.59 22.08 30.27
C LEU A 336 -14.09 21.25 29.10
N VAL A 337 -13.29 20.20 29.34
CA VAL A 337 -12.85 19.29 28.28
C VAL A 337 -14.06 18.68 27.58
N ILE A 338 -15.03 18.16 28.32
CA ILE A 338 -16.27 17.59 27.75
C ILE A 338 -17.00 18.63 26.88
N ALA A 339 -17.13 19.87 27.34
CA ALA A 339 -17.76 20.94 26.56
C ALA A 339 -16.99 21.28 25.28
N LEU A 340 -15.66 21.17 25.31
CA LEU A 340 -14.77 21.45 24.17
C LEU A 340 -14.55 20.24 23.24
N LEU A 341 -14.94 19.02 23.63
CA LEU A 341 -14.75 17.81 22.83
C LEU A 341 -15.45 17.90 21.47
N GLY A 342 -16.69 18.41 21.43
CA GLY A 342 -17.44 18.55 20.18
C GLY A 342 -16.69 19.41 19.15
N PRO A 343 -16.39 20.68 19.47
CA PRO A 343 -15.57 21.55 18.61
C PRO A 343 -14.21 20.93 18.28
N TYR A 344 -13.53 20.31 19.24
CA TYR A 344 -12.22 19.68 19.02
C TYR A 344 -12.31 18.55 17.98
N VAL A 345 -13.25 17.61 18.14
CA VAL A 345 -13.46 16.52 17.18
C VAL A 345 -13.84 17.07 15.80
N VAL A 346 -14.65 18.13 15.72
CA VAL A 346 -14.97 18.79 14.43
C VAL A 346 -13.71 19.36 13.79
N THR A 347 -12.84 20.05 14.55
CA THR A 347 -11.57 20.55 14.02
C THR A 347 -10.71 19.40 13.50
N GLN A 348 -10.52 18.34 14.29
CA GLN A 348 -9.74 17.16 13.94
C GLN A 348 -10.23 16.49 12.65
N ARG A 349 -11.56 16.40 12.44
CA ARG A 349 -12.17 15.82 11.24
C ARG A 349 -12.08 16.73 10.00
N ARG A 350 -11.92 18.04 10.18
CA ARG A 350 -11.79 19.01 9.08
C ARG A 350 -10.35 19.22 8.63
N VAL A 351 -9.36 18.76 9.40
CA VAL A 351 -7.95 18.80 9.00
C VAL A 351 -7.76 17.96 7.74
N GLY A 352 -7.25 18.59 6.68
CA GLY A 352 -6.99 17.96 5.39
C GLY A 352 -6.18 16.67 5.53
N ASP A 353 -5.12 16.69 6.35
CA ASP A 353 -4.20 15.56 6.53
C ASP A 353 -4.87 14.30 7.10
N VAL A 354 -5.80 14.45 8.05
CA VAL A 354 -6.55 13.31 8.62
C VAL A 354 -7.47 12.70 7.56
N ASN A 355 -8.10 13.55 6.74
CA ASN A 355 -8.92 13.10 5.61
C ASN A 355 -8.07 12.51 4.47
N VAL A 356 -6.80 12.90 4.33
CA VAL A 356 -5.85 12.24 3.42
C VAL A 356 -5.61 10.81 3.89
N ALA A 357 -5.28 10.58 5.17
CA ALA A 357 -5.10 9.23 5.72
C ALA A 357 -6.35 8.35 5.54
N LYS A 358 -7.53 8.89 5.80
CA LYS A 358 -8.81 8.17 5.61
C LYS A 358 -9.06 7.78 4.15
N ARG A 359 -8.67 8.64 3.19
CA ARG A 359 -8.86 8.42 1.75
C ARG A 359 -7.70 7.68 1.08
N ALA A 360 -6.53 7.62 1.71
CA ALA A 360 -5.38 6.85 1.27
C ALA A 360 -5.71 5.35 1.43
N ARG A 361 -6.27 4.79 0.36
CA ARG A 361 -6.65 3.38 0.21
C ARG A 361 -5.92 2.71 -0.94
N TRP A 362 -4.99 3.41 -1.56
CA TRP A 362 -4.26 2.95 -2.74
C TRP A 362 -3.37 1.75 -2.43
N GLN A 363 -3.01 1.50 -1.17
CA GLN A 363 -2.29 0.30 -0.75
C GLN A 363 -3.11 -0.98 -1.00
N TRP A 364 -4.44 -0.90 -0.91
CA TRP A 364 -5.34 -2.00 -1.26
C TRP A 364 -5.49 -2.18 -2.76
N ASP A 365 -5.40 -1.09 -3.53
CA ASP A 365 -5.21 -1.20 -4.98
C ASP A 365 -3.89 -1.92 -5.30
N GLY A 366 -2.83 -1.60 -4.53
CA GLY A 366 -1.54 -2.29 -4.59
C GLY A 366 -1.60 -3.76 -4.23
N GLN A 367 -2.46 -4.15 -3.29
CA GLN A 367 -2.74 -5.56 -2.99
C GLN A 367 -3.35 -6.28 -4.20
N ALA A 368 -4.37 -5.69 -4.82
CA ALA A 368 -5.03 -6.28 -5.98
C ALA A 368 -4.05 -6.43 -7.16
N VAL A 369 -3.30 -5.37 -7.45
CA VAL A 369 -2.30 -5.36 -8.55
C VAL A 369 -1.14 -6.31 -8.25
N GLY A 370 -0.61 -6.27 -7.02
CA GLY A 370 0.49 -7.12 -6.56
C GLY A 370 0.13 -8.61 -6.66
N ARG A 371 -1.03 -9.02 -6.16
CA ARG A 371 -1.50 -10.41 -6.26
C ARG A 371 -1.72 -10.84 -7.72
N MET A 372 -2.28 -9.97 -8.55
CA MET A 372 -2.47 -10.26 -9.99
C MET A 372 -1.15 -10.57 -10.67
N PHE A 373 -0.13 -9.72 -10.50
CA PHE A 373 1.19 -9.97 -11.11
C PHE A 373 1.97 -11.09 -10.43
N GLY A 374 1.85 -11.26 -9.11
CA GLY A 374 2.47 -12.38 -8.40
C GLY A 374 1.93 -13.74 -8.88
N ASN A 375 0.62 -13.85 -9.08
CA ASN A 375 -0.01 -15.06 -9.61
C ASN A 375 0.38 -15.31 -11.08
N ALA A 376 0.35 -14.26 -11.91
CA ALA A 376 0.57 -14.39 -13.34
C ALA A 376 2.05 -14.60 -13.73
N PHE A 377 2.98 -14.05 -12.94
CA PHE A 377 4.41 -13.99 -13.31
C PHE A 377 5.36 -14.56 -12.25
N GLY A 378 4.83 -15.24 -11.23
CA GLY A 378 5.61 -15.77 -10.12
C GLY A 378 6.68 -16.78 -10.56
N ALA A 379 6.44 -17.53 -11.64
CA ALA A 379 7.36 -18.53 -12.16
C ALA A 379 8.58 -17.89 -12.87
N GLU A 380 8.36 -16.86 -13.67
CA GLU A 380 9.38 -16.15 -14.44
C GLU A 380 10.24 -15.24 -13.56
N ARG A 381 9.67 -14.80 -12.42
CA ARG A 381 10.28 -13.86 -11.48
C ARG A 381 10.81 -12.60 -12.20
N PRO A 382 9.95 -11.83 -12.90
CA PRO A 382 10.34 -10.57 -13.53
C PRO A 382 10.86 -9.56 -12.51
N LEU A 383 11.84 -8.74 -12.91
CA LEU A 383 12.26 -7.61 -12.08
C LEU A 383 11.26 -6.46 -12.28
N TRP A 384 10.68 -5.99 -11.18
CA TRP A 384 9.68 -4.93 -11.19
C TRP A 384 10.21 -3.62 -10.59
N ALA A 385 10.46 -2.62 -11.43
CA ALA A 385 10.79 -1.28 -10.97
C ALA A 385 9.53 -0.53 -10.49
N VAL A 386 9.53 -0.09 -9.23
CA VAL A 386 8.37 0.49 -8.56
C VAL A 386 8.73 1.79 -7.85
N THR A 387 7.78 2.72 -7.78
CA THR A 387 7.84 3.86 -6.84
C THR A 387 7.21 3.51 -5.50
N ALA A 388 6.06 2.81 -5.51
CA ALA A 388 5.43 2.26 -4.31
C ALA A 388 6.14 0.96 -3.88
N ALA A 389 7.18 1.11 -3.06
CA ALA A 389 8.09 0.03 -2.66
C ALA A 389 7.51 -0.91 -1.58
N GLY A 390 6.40 -0.54 -0.94
CA GLY A 390 5.74 -1.38 0.06
C GLY A 390 4.78 -2.40 -0.55
N CYS A 391 3.60 -1.95 -0.96
CA CYS A 391 2.48 -2.81 -1.32
C CYS A 391 2.71 -3.67 -2.56
N LEU A 392 3.27 -3.11 -3.64
CA LEU A 392 3.46 -3.86 -4.89
C LEU A 392 4.43 -5.04 -4.69
N PRO A 393 5.63 -4.84 -4.10
CA PRO A 393 6.55 -5.94 -3.86
C PRO A 393 6.05 -6.90 -2.77
N TYR A 394 5.49 -6.39 -1.67
CA TYR A 394 5.01 -7.25 -0.58
C TYR A 394 3.92 -8.23 -1.07
N PHE A 395 2.89 -7.74 -1.75
CA PHE A 395 1.78 -8.61 -2.16
C PHE A 395 2.05 -9.46 -3.40
N SER A 396 3.06 -9.12 -4.21
CA SER A 396 3.43 -9.92 -5.40
C SER A 396 4.49 -10.97 -5.13
N GLY A 397 5.34 -10.79 -4.11
CA GLY A 397 6.52 -11.61 -3.89
C GLY A 397 7.60 -11.48 -4.99
N LEU A 398 7.40 -10.60 -5.98
CA LEU A 398 8.32 -10.44 -7.10
C LEU A 398 9.61 -9.73 -6.67
N PRO A 399 10.75 -9.99 -7.36
CA PRO A 399 11.94 -9.14 -7.26
C PRO A 399 11.59 -7.70 -7.66
N ALA A 400 12.00 -6.73 -6.86
CA ALA A 400 11.64 -5.34 -7.08
C ALA A 400 12.86 -4.42 -7.13
N LEU A 401 12.73 -3.28 -7.82
CA LEU A 401 13.72 -2.22 -7.87
C LEU A 401 13.06 -0.92 -7.40
N ASP A 402 13.47 -0.42 -6.24
CA ASP A 402 12.91 0.80 -5.65
C ASP A 402 13.48 2.05 -6.36
N MET A 403 12.64 2.71 -7.14
CA MET A 403 13.04 3.88 -7.94
C MET A 403 13.21 5.18 -7.13
N LEU A 404 12.86 5.20 -5.85
CA LEU A 404 13.08 6.33 -4.92
C LEU A 404 14.26 6.08 -3.97
N GLY A 405 14.68 4.82 -3.84
CA GLY A 405 15.90 4.43 -3.17
C GLY A 405 15.76 4.05 -1.71
N LEU A 406 14.56 3.98 -1.11
CA LEU A 406 14.42 3.55 0.29
C LEU A 406 15.07 2.18 0.54
N ASN A 407 14.94 1.28 -0.44
CA ASN A 407 15.50 -0.07 -0.43
C ASN A 407 16.59 -0.30 -1.48
N ASP A 408 16.90 0.70 -2.33
CA ASP A 408 17.99 0.60 -3.31
C ASP A 408 19.20 1.42 -2.86
N ALA A 409 20.30 0.71 -2.64
CA ALA A 409 21.55 1.27 -2.16
C ALA A 409 22.16 2.29 -3.17
N HIS A 410 22.11 2.01 -4.46
CA HIS A 410 22.70 2.88 -5.48
C HIS A 410 21.97 4.21 -5.53
N ILE A 411 20.64 4.18 -5.59
CA ILE A 411 19.79 5.36 -5.71
C ILE A 411 19.88 6.25 -4.46
N ALA A 412 19.93 5.66 -3.25
CA ALA A 412 20.08 6.39 -2.00
C ALA A 412 21.40 7.17 -1.86
N ARG A 413 22.40 6.90 -2.72
CA ARG A 413 23.69 7.61 -2.75
C ARG A 413 23.77 8.67 -3.86
N GLN A 414 22.73 8.80 -4.67
CA GLN A 414 22.68 9.81 -5.72
C GLN A 414 22.38 11.18 -5.16
N ALA A 415 22.80 12.23 -5.87
CA ALA A 415 22.45 13.59 -5.49
C ALA A 415 20.92 13.80 -5.53
N PRO A 416 20.33 14.41 -4.49
CA PRO A 416 18.91 14.71 -4.47
C PRO A 416 18.58 15.81 -5.49
N ASP A 417 17.38 15.74 -6.05
CA ASP A 417 16.79 16.78 -6.87
C ASP A 417 16.13 17.84 -5.98
N PRO A 418 16.64 19.09 -5.96
CA PRO A 418 16.12 20.14 -5.10
C PRO A 418 14.68 20.56 -5.45
N LEU A 419 14.18 20.22 -6.63
CA LEU A 419 12.82 20.54 -7.09
C LEU A 419 11.77 19.55 -6.57
N MET A 420 12.20 18.46 -5.91
CA MET A 420 11.31 17.39 -5.49
C MET A 420 11.00 17.42 -3.99
N PRO A 421 9.83 16.87 -3.59
CA PRO A 421 9.50 16.72 -2.17
C PRO A 421 10.52 15.85 -1.44
N LEU A 422 10.62 16.06 -0.11
CA LEU A 422 11.46 15.22 0.74
C LEU A 422 11.10 13.74 0.56
N ALA A 423 12.12 12.88 0.60
CA ALA A 423 12.00 11.44 0.40
C ALA A 423 11.51 11.01 -0.99
N HIS A 424 11.38 11.95 -1.92
CA HIS A 424 10.99 11.73 -3.32
C HIS A 424 11.95 12.46 -4.28
N ASP A 425 13.09 12.89 -3.76
CA ASP A 425 14.12 13.70 -4.41
C ASP A 425 15.27 12.87 -4.98
N HIS A 426 15.39 11.60 -4.61
CA HIS A 426 16.38 10.70 -5.18
C HIS A 426 15.88 9.97 -6.43
N GLY A 427 16.82 9.51 -7.23
CA GLY A 427 16.55 8.75 -8.45
C GLY A 427 17.74 8.67 -9.39
N ASP A 428 17.71 7.63 -10.23
CA ASP A 428 18.65 7.38 -11.33
C ASP A 428 17.97 6.51 -12.39
N GLY A 429 17.40 7.16 -13.41
CA GLY A 429 16.69 6.49 -14.49
C GLY A 429 17.61 5.69 -15.40
N ARG A 430 18.88 6.08 -15.52
CA ARG A 430 19.86 5.34 -16.33
C ARG A 430 20.18 4.01 -15.67
N TYR A 431 20.49 4.02 -14.38
CA TYR A 431 20.71 2.80 -13.59
C TYR A 431 19.49 1.88 -13.63
N VAL A 432 18.28 2.42 -13.49
CA VAL A 432 17.05 1.62 -13.59
C VAL A 432 16.96 0.92 -14.95
N LEU A 433 17.25 1.61 -16.07
CA LEU A 433 17.26 0.99 -17.40
C LEU A 433 18.40 -0.02 -17.59
N ASP A 434 19.56 0.21 -16.98
CA ASP A 434 20.71 -0.70 -17.03
C ASP A 434 20.42 -2.02 -16.30
N ARG A 435 19.55 -2.00 -15.28
CA ARG A 435 19.02 -3.21 -14.61
C ARG A 435 17.95 -3.94 -15.44
N ALA A 436 17.52 -3.36 -16.57
CA ALA A 436 16.59 -3.93 -17.54
C ALA A 436 15.32 -4.56 -16.91
N PRO A 437 14.58 -3.84 -16.04
CA PRO A 437 13.36 -4.37 -15.40
C PRO A 437 12.35 -4.81 -16.44
N ASP A 438 11.61 -5.88 -16.17
CA ASP A 438 10.57 -6.39 -17.07
C ASP A 438 9.26 -5.60 -16.91
N LEU A 439 9.01 -5.07 -15.71
CA LEU A 439 7.86 -4.25 -15.35
C LEU A 439 8.34 -2.91 -14.77
N VAL A 440 7.67 -1.81 -15.15
CA VAL A 440 7.90 -0.48 -14.56
C VAL A 440 6.57 0.20 -14.24
N THR A 441 6.31 0.48 -12.97
CA THR A 441 5.11 1.17 -12.50
C THR A 441 5.52 2.46 -11.79
N PHE A 442 5.09 3.61 -12.34
CA PHE A 442 5.44 4.92 -11.79
C PHE A 442 4.39 5.42 -10.80
N GLY A 443 4.85 5.97 -9.68
CA GLY A 443 3.98 6.54 -8.64
C GLY A 443 3.19 5.48 -7.87
N LEU A 444 1.89 5.72 -7.70
CA LEU A 444 1.00 4.83 -6.97
C LEU A 444 0.63 3.57 -7.79
N PRO A 445 0.08 2.50 -7.17
CA PRO A 445 -0.27 1.23 -7.83
C PRO A 445 -1.12 1.30 -9.10
N ARG A 446 -1.93 2.35 -9.28
CA ARG A 446 -2.70 2.57 -10.52
C ARG A 446 -1.83 3.02 -11.69
N GLY A 447 -0.56 3.31 -11.46
CA GLY A 447 0.32 3.91 -12.44
C GLY A 447 0.00 5.39 -12.65
N THR A 448 1.04 6.17 -12.82
CA THR A 448 0.93 7.61 -13.11
C THR A 448 1.95 7.98 -14.17
N ARG A 449 1.98 9.27 -14.55
CA ARG A 449 3.06 9.77 -15.40
C ARG A 449 4.38 9.69 -14.63
N PRO A 450 5.51 9.44 -15.30
CA PRO A 450 6.83 9.41 -14.67
C PRO A 450 7.22 10.81 -14.15
N ALA A 451 6.80 11.12 -12.92
CA ALA A 451 6.96 12.45 -12.33
C ALA A 451 8.24 12.58 -11.48
N PHE A 452 8.68 11.48 -10.86
CA PHE A 452 9.90 11.43 -10.05
C PHE A 452 11.16 11.37 -10.92
N LYS A 453 12.32 11.70 -10.32
CA LYS A 453 13.61 11.86 -11.00
C LYS A 453 13.92 10.67 -11.92
N SER A 454 13.92 9.44 -11.38
CA SER A 454 14.16 8.20 -12.15
C SER A 454 13.25 8.10 -13.37
N GLY A 455 11.95 8.28 -13.17
CA GLY A 455 10.98 8.18 -14.27
C GLY A 455 11.17 9.26 -15.33
N ARG A 456 11.47 10.50 -14.94
CA ARG A 456 11.71 11.58 -15.91
C ARG A 456 12.95 11.30 -16.74
N GLU A 457 14.04 10.86 -16.12
CA GLU A 457 15.27 10.48 -16.82
C GLU A 457 15.03 9.32 -17.79
N MET A 458 14.32 8.26 -17.34
CA MET A 458 13.93 7.14 -18.21
C MET A 458 13.12 7.61 -19.42
N LYS A 459 12.15 8.52 -19.22
CA LYS A 459 11.32 9.03 -20.31
C LYS A 459 12.13 9.79 -21.38
N HIS A 460 13.21 10.45 -21.00
CA HIS A 460 14.09 11.16 -21.95
C HIS A 460 15.13 10.23 -22.60
N ASP A 461 15.37 9.06 -22.03
CA ASP A 461 16.26 8.05 -22.62
C ASP A 461 15.57 7.33 -23.81
N PRO A 462 16.13 7.36 -25.03
CA PRO A 462 15.54 6.69 -26.19
C PRO A 462 15.31 5.19 -26.01
N ARG A 463 16.09 4.52 -25.15
CA ARG A 463 15.94 3.09 -24.84
C ARG A 463 14.56 2.80 -24.25
N PHE A 464 14.02 3.70 -23.43
CA PHE A 464 12.72 3.47 -22.79
C PHE A 464 11.59 3.41 -23.81
N ALA A 465 11.51 4.36 -24.74
CA ALA A 465 10.50 4.35 -25.80
C ALA A 465 10.65 3.17 -26.78
N ARG A 466 11.89 2.72 -27.00
CA ARG A 466 12.21 1.58 -27.86
C ARG A 466 11.81 0.26 -27.21
N ASP A 467 12.23 0.03 -25.97
CA ASP A 467 12.22 -1.29 -25.33
C ASP A 467 10.98 -1.53 -24.47
N TYR A 468 10.29 -0.48 -24.03
CA TYR A 468 9.12 -0.59 -23.16
C TYR A 468 7.84 -0.19 -23.85
N GLN A 469 6.73 -0.77 -23.41
CA GLN A 469 5.40 -0.39 -23.84
C GLN A 469 4.48 -0.22 -22.64
N ARG A 470 3.75 0.89 -22.59
CA ARG A 470 2.67 1.09 -21.62
C ARG A 470 1.52 0.13 -21.92
N VAL A 471 1.15 -0.66 -20.92
CA VAL A 471 0.01 -1.57 -20.90
C VAL A 471 -0.89 -1.18 -19.73
N THR A 472 -2.20 -1.13 -19.98
CA THR A 472 -3.20 -0.93 -18.92
C THR A 472 -3.75 -2.30 -18.54
N PHE A 473 -3.60 -2.71 -17.29
CA PHE A 473 -4.19 -3.94 -16.75
C PHE A 473 -5.40 -3.63 -15.88
N ARG A 474 -6.36 -4.56 -15.83
CA ARG A 474 -7.52 -4.51 -14.93
C ARG A 474 -7.49 -5.72 -13.99
N THR A 475 -7.50 -5.46 -12.68
CA THR A 475 -7.67 -6.52 -11.67
C THR A 475 -9.12 -7.00 -11.62
N LEU A 476 -9.32 -8.23 -11.14
CA LEU A 476 -10.65 -8.81 -10.92
C LEU A 476 -11.24 -8.43 -9.55
N THR A 477 -12.53 -8.70 -9.35
CA THR A 477 -13.24 -8.50 -8.07
C THR A 477 -12.55 -9.25 -6.91
N PRO A 478 -12.67 -8.77 -5.66
CA PRO A 478 -13.58 -7.71 -5.17
C PRO A 478 -13.11 -6.27 -5.41
N ILE A 479 -11.88 -6.03 -5.86
CA ILE A 479 -11.36 -4.68 -6.12
C ILE A 479 -10.93 -4.57 -7.60
N SER A 480 -11.76 -3.92 -8.41
CA SER A 480 -11.44 -3.62 -9.82
C SER A 480 -10.59 -2.35 -9.91
N VAL A 481 -9.32 -2.52 -10.27
CA VAL A 481 -8.32 -1.46 -10.37
C VAL A 481 -7.77 -1.45 -11.78
N LEU A 482 -7.72 -0.27 -12.39
CA LEU A 482 -6.93 -0.05 -13.60
C LEU A 482 -5.51 0.37 -13.19
N THR A 483 -4.50 -0.35 -13.70
CA THR A 483 -3.10 -0.03 -13.50
C THR A 483 -2.37 0.15 -14.83
N ASP A 484 -1.71 1.31 -14.98
CA ASP A 484 -0.79 1.57 -16.08
C ASP A 484 0.62 1.13 -15.70
N THR A 485 1.11 0.08 -16.37
CA THR A 485 2.46 -0.46 -16.17
C THR A 485 3.17 -0.59 -17.51
N TYR A 486 4.45 -0.24 -17.54
CA TYR A 486 5.28 -0.41 -18.72
C TYR A 486 5.90 -1.81 -18.69
N VAL A 487 5.68 -2.56 -19.76
CA VAL A 487 6.23 -3.91 -19.94
C VAL A 487 7.40 -3.84 -20.91
N ARG A 488 8.51 -4.49 -20.57
CA ARG A 488 9.66 -4.64 -21.46
C ARG A 488 9.30 -5.60 -22.59
N LYS A 489 9.34 -5.12 -23.83
CA LYS A 489 8.91 -5.88 -25.03
C LYS A 489 9.74 -7.13 -25.25
N ARG A 490 11.04 -7.09 -24.93
CA ARG A 490 11.99 -8.22 -25.01
C ARG A 490 12.50 -8.58 -23.62
N GLY A 491 11.57 -8.86 -22.72
CA GLY A 491 11.82 -9.29 -21.34
C GLY A 491 11.29 -10.70 -21.09
N LYS A 492 11.35 -11.14 -19.84
CA LYS A 492 10.89 -12.48 -19.42
C LYS A 492 9.39 -12.72 -19.67
N ILE A 493 8.62 -11.64 -19.64
CA ILE A 493 7.16 -11.60 -19.88
C ILE A 493 6.82 -10.82 -21.16
N GLY A 494 7.81 -10.63 -22.03
CA GLY A 494 7.64 -9.90 -23.28
C GLY A 494 7.24 -10.83 -24.43
N LEU A 495 7.59 -10.40 -25.64
CA LEU A 495 7.66 -11.28 -26.79
C LEU A 495 8.65 -12.42 -26.52
N SER A 496 8.32 -13.62 -26.97
CA SER A 496 9.17 -14.82 -26.81
C SER A 496 9.11 -15.71 -28.05
N GLY A 497 9.94 -16.75 -28.09
CA GLY A 497 9.99 -17.71 -29.20
C GLY A 497 11.26 -17.61 -30.06
N SER A 498 11.47 -18.65 -30.89
CA SER A 498 12.71 -18.85 -31.65
C SER A 498 12.95 -17.83 -32.77
N LEU A 499 11.94 -17.03 -33.12
CA LEU A 499 12.03 -16.02 -34.18
C LEU A 499 12.40 -14.61 -33.67
N LEU A 500 12.51 -14.39 -32.36
CA LEU A 500 12.66 -13.04 -31.79
C LEU A 500 14.01 -12.36 -32.08
N ASP A 501 15.09 -13.15 -32.21
CA ASP A 501 16.48 -12.67 -32.36
C ASP A 501 17.20 -13.23 -33.59
N ALA A 502 16.47 -13.92 -34.47
CA ALA A 502 17.09 -14.64 -35.58
C ALA A 502 17.17 -13.76 -36.83
N THR A 503 18.39 -13.31 -37.19
CA THR A 503 18.67 -12.52 -38.40
C THR A 503 18.41 -13.30 -39.69
N ASP A 504 18.66 -14.61 -39.69
CA ASP A 504 18.33 -15.52 -40.81
C ASP A 504 17.16 -16.48 -40.48
N GLY A 505 16.77 -16.58 -39.20
CA GLY A 505 15.66 -17.43 -38.73
C GLY A 505 15.92 -18.94 -38.88
N PRO A 506 15.59 -19.80 -37.90
CA PRO A 506 15.42 -21.21 -38.19
C PRO A 506 14.35 -21.39 -39.29
N VAL A 507 14.50 -22.39 -40.17
CA VAL A 507 13.58 -22.65 -41.31
C VAL A 507 12.12 -22.68 -40.85
N THR A 508 11.91 -23.16 -39.63
CA THR A 508 10.65 -23.16 -38.89
C THR A 508 10.86 -22.58 -37.49
N GLY A 509 9.86 -21.91 -36.94
CA GLY A 509 9.95 -21.34 -35.59
C GLY A 509 8.68 -20.62 -35.18
N GLU A 510 8.62 -20.12 -33.95
CA GLU A 510 7.47 -19.39 -33.43
C GLU A 510 7.88 -18.03 -32.88
N LEU A 511 7.01 -17.03 -33.05
CA LEU A 511 7.01 -15.80 -32.28
C LEU A 511 5.71 -15.77 -31.47
N VAL A 512 5.84 -15.78 -30.15
CA VAL A 512 4.72 -15.69 -29.21
C VAL A 512 4.58 -14.24 -28.75
N ILE A 513 3.36 -13.73 -28.85
CA ILE A 513 2.99 -12.35 -28.56
C ILE A 513 1.93 -12.38 -27.47
N PRO A 514 2.27 -12.07 -26.21
CA PRO A 514 1.27 -11.95 -25.16
C PRO A 514 0.26 -10.85 -25.52
N ALA A 515 -1.04 -11.17 -25.47
CA ALA A 515 -2.08 -10.28 -25.97
C ALA A 515 -2.18 -8.98 -25.15
N TYR A 516 -1.75 -8.96 -23.88
CA TYR A 516 -1.67 -7.72 -23.09
C TYR A 516 -0.67 -6.70 -23.67
N LEU A 517 0.24 -7.09 -24.55
CA LEU A 517 1.08 -6.16 -25.31
C LEU A 517 0.35 -5.50 -26.49
N LEU A 518 -0.96 -5.74 -26.68
CA LEU A 518 -1.74 -5.01 -27.67
C LEU A 518 -2.14 -3.63 -27.12
N ARG A 519 -1.67 -2.57 -27.78
CA ARG A 519 -2.10 -1.19 -27.50
C ARG A 519 -3.59 -1.06 -27.75
N LYS A 520 -4.28 -0.27 -26.91
CA LYS A 520 -5.75 -0.09 -26.90
C LYS A 520 -6.55 -1.32 -26.42
N ALA A 521 -5.88 -2.43 -26.09
CA ALA A 521 -6.49 -3.47 -25.29
C ALA A 521 -6.24 -3.22 -23.79
N VAL A 522 -7.00 -3.91 -22.94
CA VAL A 522 -6.80 -3.90 -21.48
C VAL A 522 -6.34 -5.30 -21.07
N GLY A 523 -5.15 -5.38 -20.47
CA GLY A 523 -4.62 -6.62 -19.90
C GLY A 523 -5.55 -7.15 -18.80
N HIS A 524 -5.78 -8.44 -18.78
CA HIS A 524 -6.81 -9.04 -17.93
C HIS A 524 -6.39 -10.44 -17.46
N PRO A 525 -6.63 -10.81 -16.19
CA PRO A 525 -6.41 -12.17 -15.73
C PRO A 525 -7.30 -13.15 -16.50
N LEU A 526 -6.71 -14.29 -16.87
CA LEU A 526 -7.39 -15.46 -17.40
C LEU A 526 -7.75 -16.43 -16.27
N ALA A 527 -8.52 -17.44 -16.63
CA ALA A 527 -9.02 -18.47 -15.73
C ALA A 527 -7.93 -19.25 -14.98
N ASP A 528 -6.83 -19.53 -15.68
CA ASP A 528 -5.67 -20.27 -15.21
C ASP A 528 -4.72 -19.41 -14.35
N GLY A 529 -5.03 -18.13 -14.18
CA GLY A 529 -4.22 -17.16 -13.45
C GLY A 529 -3.18 -16.43 -14.29
N SER A 530 -2.99 -16.80 -15.56
CA SER A 530 -2.14 -16.07 -16.50
C SER A 530 -2.77 -14.74 -16.92
N LEU A 531 -2.03 -13.92 -17.68
CA LEU A 531 -2.52 -12.65 -18.20
C LEU A 531 -2.71 -12.70 -19.72
N GLY A 532 -3.89 -12.29 -20.15
CA GLY A 532 -4.21 -12.02 -21.55
C GLY A 532 -4.66 -10.58 -21.74
N ALA A 533 -5.43 -10.31 -22.78
CA ALA A 533 -6.08 -9.03 -23.00
C ALA A 533 -7.52 -9.16 -23.42
N ARG A 534 -8.33 -8.21 -22.95
CA ARG A 534 -9.68 -8.00 -23.44
C ARG A 534 -9.62 -7.15 -24.71
N ILE A 535 -10.01 -7.75 -25.84
CA ILE A 535 -10.06 -7.12 -27.16
C ILE A 535 -11.50 -6.68 -27.43
N ASP A 536 -11.69 -5.40 -27.75
CA ASP A 536 -13.01 -4.82 -28.01
C ASP A 536 -13.37 -4.86 -29.51
N PRO A 537 -14.62 -5.13 -29.90
CA PRO A 537 -15.02 -5.18 -31.31
C PRO A 537 -14.99 -3.81 -32.02
N ARG A 538 -15.04 -2.70 -31.28
CA ARG A 538 -15.05 -1.33 -31.81
C ARG A 538 -13.65 -0.79 -32.06
N THR A 539 -12.65 -1.36 -31.42
CA THR A 539 -11.29 -0.85 -31.47
C THR A 539 -10.34 -1.90 -32.03
N ARG A 540 -9.48 -1.49 -32.96
CA ARG A 540 -8.35 -2.32 -33.40
C ARG A 540 -7.23 -2.16 -32.38
N ALA A 541 -7.00 -3.19 -31.59
CA ALA A 541 -5.86 -3.28 -30.69
C ALA A 541 -4.60 -3.58 -31.53
N THR A 542 -3.44 -3.00 -31.19
CA THR A 542 -2.28 -3.05 -32.10
C THR A 542 -0.97 -3.35 -31.41
N VAL A 543 -0.08 -4.10 -32.05
CA VAL A 543 1.29 -4.32 -31.59
C VAL A 543 2.26 -4.20 -32.76
N GLU A 544 3.44 -3.65 -32.48
CA GLU A 544 4.54 -3.60 -33.43
C GLU A 544 5.48 -4.77 -33.15
N LEU A 545 5.76 -5.55 -34.18
CA LEU A 545 6.60 -6.73 -34.10
C LEU A 545 8.07 -6.38 -34.36
N PRO A 546 9.01 -7.21 -33.90
CA PRO A 546 10.37 -7.20 -34.42
C PRO A 546 10.36 -7.41 -35.95
N GLU A 547 11.50 -7.15 -36.57
CA GLU A 547 11.72 -7.52 -37.96
C GLU A 547 11.62 -9.04 -38.11
N LEU A 548 10.70 -9.51 -38.96
CA LEU A 548 10.51 -10.93 -39.22
C LEU A 548 11.26 -11.33 -40.49
N PRO A 549 11.96 -12.50 -40.53
CA PRO A 549 12.65 -12.96 -41.72
C PRO A 549 11.67 -13.36 -42.84
N PRO A 550 12.09 -13.40 -44.11
CA PRO A 550 11.24 -13.84 -45.20
C PRO A 550 10.72 -15.27 -44.99
N GLY A 551 9.42 -15.51 -45.14
CA GLY A 551 8.82 -16.82 -44.90
C GLY A 551 7.30 -16.84 -45.00
N ARG A 552 6.74 -18.06 -44.97
CA ARG A 552 5.30 -18.26 -44.79
C ARG A 552 4.98 -18.35 -43.30
N TYR A 553 4.01 -17.58 -42.84
CA TYR A 553 3.62 -17.46 -41.44
C TYR A 553 2.16 -17.82 -41.25
N ARG A 554 1.87 -18.63 -40.25
CA ARG A 554 0.52 -18.90 -39.76
C ARG A 554 0.28 -18.14 -38.46
N ALA A 555 -0.85 -17.46 -38.36
CA ALA A 555 -1.29 -16.85 -37.10
C ALA A 555 -2.25 -17.81 -36.35
N ARG A 556 -2.03 -18.00 -35.04
CA ARG A 556 -2.91 -18.76 -34.14
C ARG A 556 -3.10 -18.02 -32.82
N LEU A 557 -4.14 -18.39 -32.08
CA LEU A 557 -4.36 -17.93 -30.71
C LEU A 557 -3.96 -19.04 -29.74
N ARG A 558 -3.51 -18.67 -28.54
CA ARG A 558 -3.32 -19.62 -27.44
C ARG A 558 -3.97 -19.07 -26.17
N PRO A 559 -4.95 -19.77 -25.59
CA PRO A 559 -5.71 -20.90 -26.15
C PRO A 559 -6.52 -20.52 -27.42
N GLU A 560 -6.91 -21.51 -28.23
CA GLU A 560 -7.70 -21.33 -29.47
C GLU A 560 -9.21 -21.14 -29.19
N ASN A 561 -9.55 -20.20 -28.31
CA ASN A 561 -10.92 -20.06 -27.80
C ASN A 561 -11.59 -18.71 -28.11
N ALA A 562 -10.87 -17.80 -28.78
CA ALA A 562 -11.38 -16.47 -29.11
C ALA A 562 -11.66 -16.30 -30.61
N ARG A 563 -12.60 -15.41 -30.92
CA ARG A 563 -13.03 -15.07 -32.27
C ARG A 563 -12.58 -13.65 -32.63
N VAL A 564 -11.51 -13.54 -33.42
CA VAL A 564 -10.88 -12.25 -33.75
C VAL A 564 -10.50 -12.14 -35.22
N ASP A 565 -10.51 -10.90 -35.72
CA ASP A 565 -9.86 -10.51 -36.95
C ASP A 565 -8.45 -9.99 -36.64
N ILE A 566 -7.45 -10.59 -37.27
CA ILE A 566 -6.06 -10.12 -37.25
C ILE A 566 -5.74 -9.51 -38.61
N VAL A 567 -5.39 -8.23 -38.64
CA VAL A 567 -4.90 -7.55 -39.83
C VAL A 567 -3.40 -7.33 -39.70
N VAL A 568 -2.63 -7.87 -40.66
CA VAL A 568 -1.18 -7.71 -40.73
C VAL A 568 -0.83 -6.59 -41.70
N ARG A 569 -0.07 -5.60 -41.24
CA ARG A 569 0.39 -4.46 -42.06
C ARG A 569 1.91 -4.38 -42.07
N SER A 570 2.47 -4.21 -43.26
CA SER A 570 3.89 -3.90 -43.43
C SER A 570 4.15 -2.40 -43.31
N ARG A 571 5.16 -2.02 -42.52
CA ARG A 571 5.56 -0.61 -42.35
C ARG A 571 6.64 -0.17 -43.34
N THR A 572 7.46 -1.11 -43.80
CA THR A 572 8.66 -0.88 -44.62
C THR A 572 8.66 -1.79 -45.84
N GLY A 573 8.10 -1.37 -46.98
CA GLY A 573 8.35 -1.98 -48.30
C GLY A 573 8.17 -3.51 -48.48
N ALA A 574 7.65 -4.23 -47.49
CA ALA A 574 7.44 -5.68 -47.58
C ALA A 574 6.25 -5.99 -48.46
N THR A 575 6.42 -6.99 -49.32
CA THR A 575 5.33 -7.63 -50.05
C THR A 575 4.71 -8.68 -49.14
N LEU A 576 3.53 -8.35 -48.60
CA LEU A 576 2.69 -9.30 -47.88
C LEU A 576 1.70 -9.91 -48.88
N GLU A 577 1.61 -11.24 -48.92
CA GLU A 577 0.61 -11.94 -49.75
C GLU A 577 -0.20 -12.94 -48.90
N GLN A 578 -1.51 -12.97 -49.13
CA GLN A 578 -2.40 -13.91 -48.44
C GLN A 578 -2.30 -15.27 -49.12
N ALA A 579 -1.85 -16.28 -48.38
CA ALA A 579 -1.70 -17.65 -48.88
C ALA A 579 -2.88 -18.55 -48.50
N ALA A 580 -3.53 -18.28 -47.36
CA ALA A 580 -4.76 -18.91 -46.88
C ALA A 580 -5.47 -17.98 -45.86
N ASP A 581 -6.61 -18.39 -45.31
CA ASP A 581 -7.35 -17.61 -44.32
C ASP A 581 -6.55 -17.33 -43.04
N ASP A 582 -5.65 -18.25 -42.65
CA ASP A 582 -4.77 -18.17 -41.47
C ASP A 582 -3.28 -17.99 -41.80
N VAL A 583 -2.91 -17.99 -43.09
CA VAL A 583 -1.51 -17.97 -43.56
C VAL A 583 -1.22 -16.75 -44.44
N PHE A 584 -0.14 -16.04 -44.11
CA PHE A 584 0.40 -14.94 -44.92
C PHE A 584 1.88 -15.14 -45.21
N GLU A 585 2.37 -14.50 -46.25
CA GLU A 585 3.77 -14.57 -46.67
C GLU A 585 4.48 -13.23 -46.47
N VAL A 586 5.68 -13.27 -45.90
CA VAL A 586 6.60 -12.14 -45.80
C VAL A 586 7.72 -12.38 -46.81
N ARG A 587 7.74 -11.62 -47.91
CA ARG A 587 8.75 -11.82 -48.98
C ARG A 587 10.08 -11.11 -48.71
N VAL A 588 10.07 -10.05 -47.89
CA VAL A 588 11.25 -9.27 -47.50
C VAL A 588 11.22 -9.05 -46.00
N ALA A 589 12.37 -9.17 -45.34
CA ALA A 589 12.50 -8.89 -43.92
C ALA A 589 11.94 -7.50 -43.60
N SER A 590 11.01 -7.41 -42.65
CA SER A 590 10.27 -6.17 -42.39
C SER A 590 9.63 -6.10 -41.02
N VAL A 591 9.49 -4.86 -40.54
CA VAL A 591 8.74 -4.55 -39.33
C VAL A 591 7.25 -4.60 -39.65
N LEU A 592 6.54 -5.50 -38.98
CA LEU A 592 5.10 -5.67 -39.13
C LEU A 592 4.34 -5.01 -37.97
N ARG A 593 3.11 -4.59 -38.27
CA ARG A 593 2.11 -4.21 -37.28
C ARG A 593 0.93 -5.18 -37.37
N LEU A 594 0.58 -5.79 -36.24
CA LEU A 594 -0.67 -6.53 -36.11
C LEU A 594 -1.76 -5.60 -35.59
N GLU A 595 -2.95 -5.71 -36.17
CA GLU A 595 -4.17 -5.05 -35.71
C GLU A 595 -5.23 -6.11 -35.42
N VAL A 596 -5.58 -6.30 -34.15
CA VAL A 596 -6.49 -7.34 -33.68
C VAL A 596 -7.81 -6.69 -33.28
N ARG A 597 -8.92 -7.28 -33.70
CA ARG A 597 -10.28 -6.81 -33.37
C ARG A 597 -11.15 -8.01 -33.05
N ALA A 598 -11.97 -7.91 -32.01
CA ALA A 598 -12.95 -8.94 -31.75
C ALA A 598 -14.10 -8.88 -32.76
N LEU A 599 -14.61 -10.04 -33.19
CA LEU A 599 -15.61 -10.07 -34.28
C LEU A 599 -16.98 -9.51 -33.87
N HIS A 600 -17.47 -9.88 -32.69
CA HIS A 600 -18.85 -9.57 -32.26
C HIS A 600 -18.91 -8.90 -30.89
N LEU A 601 -18.18 -9.45 -29.92
CA LEU A 601 -18.15 -9.01 -28.52
C LEU A 601 -16.74 -8.96 -27.98
N SER A 602 -16.58 -8.25 -26.86
CA SER A 602 -15.30 -8.22 -26.17
C SER A 602 -14.88 -9.64 -25.79
N THR A 603 -13.71 -10.07 -26.25
CA THR A 603 -13.19 -11.43 -26.01
C THR A 603 -11.84 -11.37 -25.31
N LEU A 604 -11.54 -12.37 -24.50
CA LEU A 604 -10.25 -12.53 -23.85
C LEU A 604 -9.34 -13.33 -24.79
N VAL A 605 -8.19 -12.76 -25.11
CA VAL A 605 -7.13 -13.43 -25.87
C VAL A 605 -5.94 -13.61 -24.94
N GLY A 606 -5.37 -14.80 -24.84
CA GLY A 606 -4.15 -15.05 -24.06
C GLY A 606 -2.91 -14.60 -24.82
N GLU A 607 -2.57 -15.34 -25.86
CA GLU A 607 -1.40 -15.10 -26.71
C GLU A 607 -1.78 -15.18 -28.19
N ILE A 608 -0.98 -14.51 -29.02
CA ILE A 608 -1.00 -14.64 -30.48
C ILE A 608 0.33 -15.26 -30.88
N VAL A 609 0.28 -16.39 -31.59
CA VAL A 609 1.46 -17.12 -32.05
C VAL A 609 1.57 -16.95 -33.56
N LEU A 610 2.76 -16.54 -34.02
CA LEU A 610 3.13 -16.55 -35.42
C LEU A 610 4.11 -17.70 -35.67
N GLU A 611 3.64 -18.74 -36.36
CA GLU A 611 4.42 -19.93 -36.71
C GLU A 611 4.99 -19.78 -38.13
N ARG A 612 6.32 -19.79 -38.27
CA ARG A 612 7.00 -19.83 -39.58
C ARG A 612 6.96 -21.26 -40.11
N LEU A 613 6.24 -21.47 -41.21
CA LEU A 613 6.02 -22.78 -41.85
C LEU A 613 7.14 -23.19 -42.81
N GLY A 614 7.93 -22.22 -43.30
CA GLY A 614 8.98 -22.46 -44.28
C GLY A 614 9.43 -21.20 -45.02
N PRO A 615 10.34 -21.34 -45.99
CA PRO A 615 10.87 -20.21 -46.76
C PRO A 615 9.79 -19.54 -47.62
N ALA A 616 10.02 -18.26 -47.95
CA ALA A 616 9.18 -17.53 -48.90
C ALA A 616 9.33 -18.09 -50.32
N VAL A 617 8.27 -18.00 -51.11
CA VAL A 617 8.30 -18.22 -52.55
C VAL A 617 9.01 -17.02 -53.20
N PRO A 618 9.90 -17.22 -54.19
CA PRO A 618 10.52 -16.10 -54.90
C PRO A 618 9.49 -15.16 -55.54
N GLY A 619 9.68 -13.85 -55.45
CA GLY A 619 8.80 -12.85 -56.07
C GLY A 619 9.34 -11.41 -55.94
N GLU A 620 8.94 -10.53 -56.85
CA GLU A 620 9.44 -9.15 -56.95
C GLU A 620 8.99 -8.23 -55.80
N ARG A 621 9.79 -7.20 -55.49
CA ARG A 621 9.43 -6.10 -54.58
C ARG A 621 8.21 -5.33 -55.11
N LYS A 622 7.08 -5.42 -54.41
CA LYS A 622 5.93 -4.49 -54.58
C LYS A 622 5.48 -3.95 -53.21
N GLY A 623 4.91 -2.74 -53.23
CA GLY A 623 4.74 -1.79 -52.10
C GLY A 623 3.84 -2.24 -50.92
N ARG A 624 3.26 -1.27 -50.19
CA ARG A 624 2.48 -1.53 -48.96
C ARG A 624 1.35 -2.53 -49.21
N ALA A 625 1.28 -3.57 -48.40
CA ALA A 625 0.23 -4.60 -48.44
C ALA A 625 -0.45 -4.77 -47.06
N THR A 626 -1.72 -5.17 -47.06
CA THR A 626 -2.57 -5.41 -45.88
C THR A 626 -3.28 -6.74 -46.07
N ILE A 627 -3.21 -7.63 -45.06
CA ILE A 627 -3.88 -8.95 -45.10
C ILE A 627 -4.79 -9.07 -43.90
N ALA A 628 -5.99 -9.59 -44.10
CA ALA A 628 -6.92 -9.96 -43.03
C ALA A 628 -6.93 -11.48 -42.84
N VAL A 629 -6.68 -11.90 -41.61
CA VAL A 629 -6.75 -13.28 -41.12
C VAL A 629 -7.89 -13.35 -40.13
N GLN A 630 -8.87 -14.22 -40.37
CA GLN A 630 -9.98 -14.43 -39.45
C GLN A 630 -9.73 -15.71 -38.65
N LEU A 631 -9.54 -15.57 -37.34
CA LEU A 631 -9.39 -16.71 -36.43
C LEU A 631 -10.70 -16.91 -35.70
N ALA A 632 -11.40 -17.99 -36.01
CA ALA A 632 -12.64 -18.38 -35.35
C ALA A 632 -12.48 -19.77 -34.74
N ALA A 633 -12.57 -19.86 -33.41
CA ALA A 633 -12.65 -21.15 -32.74
C ALA A 633 -13.88 -21.94 -33.26
N PRO A 634 -13.72 -23.24 -33.58
CA PRO A 634 -14.84 -24.09 -33.98
C PRO A 634 -15.85 -24.23 -32.84
N ILE A 635 -17.15 -24.07 -33.14
CA ILE A 635 -18.22 -24.34 -32.18
C ILE A 635 -18.41 -25.86 -32.11
N PRO A 636 -18.36 -26.50 -30.93
CA PRO A 636 -18.63 -27.92 -30.82
C PRO A 636 -20.02 -28.29 -31.34
N THR A 637 -20.17 -29.48 -31.96
CA THR A 637 -21.45 -29.96 -32.54
C THR A 637 -22.24 -30.89 -31.61
N THR A 638 -21.81 -31.07 -30.36
CA THR A 638 -22.38 -31.99 -29.36
C THR A 638 -23.65 -31.40 -28.70
N PRO A 639 -24.43 -32.17 -27.90
CA PRO A 639 -25.76 -31.74 -27.49
C PRO A 639 -25.74 -30.57 -26.52
N TRP A 640 -26.72 -29.70 -26.73
CA TRP A 640 -26.84 -28.38 -26.13
C TRP A 640 -27.79 -28.45 -24.93
N ARG A 641 -27.35 -27.99 -23.75
CA ARG A 641 -28.22 -27.83 -22.57
C ARG A 641 -28.63 -26.37 -22.43
N HIS A 642 -29.91 -26.09 -22.58
CA HIS A 642 -30.44 -24.77 -22.23
C HIS A 642 -30.36 -24.54 -20.72
N LEU A 643 -29.85 -23.37 -20.35
CA LEU A 643 -29.81 -22.90 -18.97
C LEU A 643 -30.90 -21.87 -18.76
N ASP A 644 -31.75 -22.12 -17.76
CA ASP A 644 -32.78 -21.18 -17.33
C ASP A 644 -32.36 -20.47 -16.03
N PRO A 645 -32.63 -19.16 -15.89
CA PRO A 645 -32.29 -18.42 -14.68
C PRO A 645 -33.16 -18.87 -13.50
N ARG A 646 -32.55 -19.04 -12.32
CA ARG A 646 -33.25 -19.44 -11.08
C ARG A 646 -34.02 -18.30 -10.43
N THR A 647 -33.47 -17.09 -10.52
CA THR A 647 -34.07 -15.87 -9.97
C THR A 647 -33.80 -14.68 -10.88
N SER A 648 -34.81 -13.84 -11.09
CA SER A 648 -34.67 -12.52 -11.69
C SER A 648 -35.08 -11.47 -10.64
N THR A 649 -34.17 -10.54 -10.35
CA THR A 649 -34.50 -9.41 -9.48
C THR A 649 -34.63 -8.17 -10.36
N ALA A 650 -35.87 -7.84 -10.74
CA ALA A 650 -36.18 -6.69 -11.59
C ALA A 650 -35.65 -5.35 -11.01
N ALA A 651 -35.50 -5.26 -9.69
CA ALA A 651 -34.99 -4.07 -9.01
C ALA A 651 -33.46 -3.86 -9.10
N ALA A 652 -32.70 -4.85 -9.58
CA ALA A 652 -31.23 -4.80 -9.58
C ALA A 652 -30.58 -5.18 -10.93
N GLY A 653 -31.38 -5.44 -11.97
CA GLY A 653 -30.88 -5.80 -13.28
C GLY A 653 -30.01 -7.05 -13.27
N LEU A 654 -30.30 -8.04 -12.42
CA LEU A 654 -29.47 -9.24 -12.23
C LEU A 654 -30.29 -10.52 -12.42
N GLN A 655 -29.81 -11.41 -13.27
CA GLN A 655 -30.29 -12.78 -13.43
C GLN A 655 -29.20 -13.76 -13.00
N THR A 656 -29.55 -14.75 -12.18
CA THR A 656 -28.60 -15.75 -11.70
C THR A 656 -29.04 -17.15 -12.11
N PHE A 657 -28.08 -17.98 -12.53
CA PHE A 657 -28.32 -19.33 -13.03
C PHE A 657 -27.88 -20.38 -12.01
N GLU A 658 -28.29 -21.62 -12.22
CA GLU A 658 -27.80 -22.72 -11.41
C GLU A 658 -26.30 -22.93 -11.54
N PRO A 659 -25.57 -23.13 -10.43
CA PRO A 659 -24.19 -23.56 -10.52
C PRO A 659 -24.08 -24.92 -11.22
N PHE A 660 -23.03 -25.07 -12.02
CA PHE A 660 -22.69 -26.33 -12.67
C PHE A 660 -21.19 -26.59 -12.57
N THR A 661 -20.80 -27.86 -12.62
CA THR A 661 -19.38 -28.22 -12.66
C THR A 661 -18.90 -28.19 -14.10
N VAL A 662 -17.74 -27.58 -14.33
CA VAL A 662 -17.16 -27.46 -15.66
C VAL A 662 -16.37 -28.71 -16.00
N SER A 663 -16.58 -29.28 -17.19
CA SER A 663 -15.77 -30.35 -17.79
C SER A 663 -14.80 -29.79 -18.84
N GLU A 664 -13.82 -30.61 -19.27
CA GLU A 664 -12.72 -30.17 -20.15
C GLU A 664 -13.16 -29.65 -21.53
N ASP A 665 -14.34 -30.01 -22.03
CA ASP A 665 -14.87 -29.55 -23.34
C ASP A 665 -16.11 -28.66 -23.21
N SER A 666 -16.19 -27.93 -22.09
CA SER A 666 -17.35 -27.09 -21.80
C SER A 666 -17.37 -25.80 -22.61
N TRP A 667 -18.48 -25.44 -23.23
CA TRP A 667 -18.69 -24.14 -23.87
C TRP A 667 -19.98 -23.50 -23.38
N LEU A 668 -19.97 -22.19 -23.16
CA LEU A 668 -21.16 -21.42 -22.86
C LEU A 668 -21.44 -20.46 -24.01
N CYS A 669 -22.56 -20.69 -24.71
CA CYS A 669 -23.10 -19.72 -25.64
C CYS A 669 -24.30 -19.00 -25.04
N PHE A 670 -24.50 -17.74 -25.37
CA PHE A 670 -25.63 -16.95 -24.91
C PHE A 670 -25.88 -15.77 -25.82
N ASN A 671 -27.10 -15.26 -25.84
CA ASN A 671 -27.40 -13.97 -26.42
C ASN A 671 -27.45 -12.93 -25.31
N ILE A 672 -26.91 -11.76 -25.59
CA ILE A 672 -26.98 -10.62 -24.67
C ILE A 672 -27.43 -9.37 -25.41
N SER A 673 -28.38 -8.67 -24.80
CA SER A 673 -28.92 -7.37 -25.21
C SER A 673 -29.50 -6.67 -23.99
N GLY A 674 -29.78 -5.37 -24.10
CA GLY A 674 -30.58 -4.67 -23.10
C GLY A 674 -31.20 -3.39 -23.66
N GLY A 675 -32.12 -2.80 -22.90
CA GLY A 675 -32.87 -1.63 -23.34
C GLY A 675 -32.02 -0.35 -23.43
N ARG A 676 -32.18 0.43 -24.51
CA ARG A 676 -31.61 1.78 -24.61
C ARG A 676 -32.03 2.69 -23.44
N ALA A 677 -31.12 2.98 -22.54
CA ALA A 677 -31.28 4.06 -21.55
C ALA A 677 -30.71 5.37 -22.12
N GLU A 678 -31.59 6.33 -22.46
CA GLU A 678 -31.14 7.66 -22.91
C GLU A 678 -30.31 8.36 -21.82
N GLY A 679 -29.07 8.73 -22.15
CA GLY A 679 -28.23 9.61 -21.34
C GLY A 679 -27.25 8.95 -20.35
N TYR A 680 -27.10 7.61 -20.33
CA TYR A 680 -26.15 6.91 -19.45
C TYR A 680 -25.22 5.94 -20.20
N GLU A 681 -23.92 5.94 -19.86
CA GLU A 681 -22.94 4.90 -20.29
C GLU A 681 -23.11 3.63 -19.43
N SER A 682 -24.18 2.87 -19.64
CA SER A 682 -24.48 1.63 -18.89
C SER A 682 -23.89 0.39 -19.58
N GLN A 683 -23.47 -0.63 -18.82
CA GLN A 683 -23.01 -1.92 -19.37
C GLN A 683 -23.99 -3.06 -19.05
N VAL A 684 -24.29 -3.87 -20.06
CA VAL A 684 -24.92 -5.19 -19.90
C VAL A 684 -23.82 -6.25 -20.00
N GLY A 685 -23.87 -7.29 -19.19
CA GLY A 685 -22.83 -8.30 -19.17
C GLY A 685 -23.22 -9.63 -18.59
N VAL A 686 -22.34 -10.61 -18.75
CA VAL A 686 -22.41 -11.93 -18.13
C VAL A 686 -21.11 -12.16 -17.41
N ARG A 687 -21.16 -12.55 -16.14
CA ARG A 687 -19.98 -12.94 -15.36
C ARG A 687 -20.08 -14.39 -14.90
N LEU A 688 -18.92 -15.05 -14.87
CA LEU A 688 -18.75 -16.39 -14.32
C LEU A 688 -18.14 -16.30 -12.94
N ILE A 689 -18.84 -16.86 -11.95
CA ILE A 689 -18.44 -16.86 -10.55
C ILE A 689 -18.04 -18.27 -10.15
N ASP A 690 -16.81 -18.41 -9.71
CA ASP A 690 -16.26 -19.64 -9.16
C ASP A 690 -16.64 -19.77 -7.69
N LEU A 691 -17.33 -20.87 -7.39
CA LEU A 691 -17.80 -21.24 -6.06
C LEU A 691 -16.90 -22.28 -5.38
N SER A 692 -15.79 -22.67 -6.01
CA SER A 692 -14.88 -23.70 -5.45
C SER A 692 -13.92 -23.19 -4.37
N ALA A 693 -13.79 -21.86 -4.21
CA ALA A 693 -12.99 -21.23 -3.16
C ALA A 693 -13.85 -20.90 -1.91
N GLU A 694 -13.21 -20.68 -0.75
CA GLU A 694 -13.90 -20.27 0.49
C GLU A 694 -14.78 -19.01 0.30
N GLU A 695 -14.39 -18.11 -0.62
CA GLU A 695 -15.19 -16.97 -1.05
C GLU A 695 -15.49 -17.04 -2.56
N PRO A 696 -16.73 -16.77 -3.02
CA PRO A 696 -17.08 -16.71 -4.43
C PRO A 696 -16.24 -15.66 -5.19
N THR A 697 -15.58 -16.06 -6.27
CA THR A 697 -14.70 -15.17 -7.04
C THR A 697 -15.14 -15.07 -8.50
N THR A 698 -15.22 -13.85 -9.03
CA THR A 698 -15.51 -13.67 -10.46
C THR A 698 -14.27 -14.03 -11.27
N ARG A 699 -14.41 -14.98 -12.18
CA ARG A 699 -13.31 -15.45 -13.03
C ARG A 699 -13.30 -14.84 -14.42
N MET A 700 -14.48 -14.56 -14.97
CA MET A 700 -14.62 -14.03 -16.30
C MET A 700 -15.81 -13.09 -16.38
N VAL A 701 -15.70 -12.03 -17.18
CA VAL A 701 -16.77 -11.07 -17.43
C VAL A 701 -16.82 -10.74 -18.91
N PHE A 702 -17.98 -10.97 -19.51
CA PHE A 702 -18.36 -10.48 -20.83
C PHE A 702 -19.19 -9.22 -20.65
N THR A 703 -18.83 -8.14 -21.35
CA THR A 703 -19.57 -6.88 -21.31
C THR A 703 -19.89 -6.44 -22.73
N GLY A 704 -21.14 -6.09 -22.98
CA GLY A 704 -21.65 -5.46 -24.19
C GLY A 704 -22.21 -4.07 -23.92
N GLU A 705 -22.69 -3.42 -24.97
CA GLU A 705 -23.51 -2.23 -24.81
C GLU A 705 -24.96 -2.61 -24.54
N ASN A 706 -25.65 -1.69 -23.88
CA ASN A 706 -27.09 -1.73 -23.75
C ASN A 706 -27.74 -1.40 -25.12
N ASP A 707 -27.80 -2.40 -26.01
CA ASP A 707 -28.43 -2.32 -27.32
C ASP A 707 -29.61 -3.28 -27.46
N ASP A 708 -30.61 -2.89 -28.24
CA ASP A 708 -31.84 -3.69 -28.43
C ASP A 708 -31.62 -4.90 -29.37
N ARG A 709 -30.37 -5.21 -29.74
CA ARG A 709 -30.04 -6.25 -30.72
C ARG A 709 -29.26 -7.39 -30.06
N PRO A 710 -29.86 -8.59 -29.86
CA PRO A 710 -29.17 -9.72 -29.26
C PRO A 710 -27.93 -10.09 -30.08
N ARG A 711 -26.81 -10.29 -29.39
CA ARG A 711 -25.56 -10.77 -29.98
C ARG A 711 -25.19 -12.12 -29.38
N GLU A 712 -24.97 -13.08 -30.26
CA GLU A 712 -24.50 -14.40 -29.87
C GLU A 712 -23.04 -14.32 -29.40
N VAL A 713 -22.82 -14.85 -28.21
CA VAL A 713 -21.52 -15.00 -27.56
C VAL A 713 -21.30 -16.49 -27.42
N CYS A 714 -20.09 -16.97 -27.65
CA CYS A 714 -19.68 -18.31 -27.26
C CYS A 714 -18.32 -18.21 -26.55
N ALA A 715 -18.22 -18.87 -25.40
CA ALA A 715 -17.06 -18.85 -24.54
C ALA A 715 -16.64 -20.28 -24.19
N ASP A 716 -15.38 -20.61 -24.43
CA ASP A 716 -14.78 -21.82 -23.93
C ASP A 716 -14.65 -21.75 -22.41
N LEU A 717 -15.15 -22.77 -21.73
CA LEU A 717 -15.07 -22.95 -20.29
C LEU A 717 -14.01 -23.98 -19.89
N ALA A 718 -13.34 -24.68 -20.81
CA ALA A 718 -12.27 -25.64 -20.52
C ALA A 718 -11.26 -25.18 -19.45
N PRO A 719 -10.83 -23.89 -19.41
CA PRO A 719 -9.92 -23.41 -18.37
C PRO A 719 -10.48 -23.46 -16.94
N PHE A 720 -11.79 -23.65 -16.77
CA PHE A 720 -12.46 -23.81 -15.48
C PHE A 720 -12.77 -25.26 -15.12
N SER A 721 -12.27 -26.25 -15.90
CA SER A 721 -12.54 -27.66 -15.67
C SER A 721 -12.33 -28.08 -14.21
N GLY A 722 -13.26 -28.87 -13.68
CA GLY A 722 -13.32 -29.31 -12.29
C GLY A 722 -13.90 -28.28 -11.31
N ARG A 723 -14.19 -27.05 -11.73
CA ARG A 723 -14.74 -25.99 -10.85
C ARG A 723 -16.25 -25.91 -10.92
N SER A 724 -16.87 -25.55 -9.81
CA SER A 724 -18.30 -25.20 -9.75
C SER A 724 -18.48 -23.73 -10.10
N ILE A 725 -19.07 -23.45 -11.27
CA ILE A 725 -19.28 -22.10 -11.79
C ILE A 725 -20.77 -21.73 -11.73
N ARG A 726 -21.05 -20.50 -11.29
CA ARG A 726 -22.35 -19.84 -11.40
C ARG A 726 -22.30 -18.73 -12.44
N ILE A 727 -23.30 -18.66 -13.31
CA ILE A 727 -23.46 -17.56 -14.25
C ILE A 727 -24.32 -16.47 -13.62
N GLU A 728 -23.92 -15.21 -13.79
CA GLU A 728 -24.76 -14.05 -13.50
C GLU A 728 -24.80 -13.11 -14.71
N ALA A 729 -25.99 -12.84 -15.24
CA ALA A 729 -26.21 -11.80 -16.23
C ALA A 729 -26.64 -10.51 -15.53
N PHE A 730 -26.04 -9.38 -15.88
CA PHE A 730 -26.27 -8.10 -15.23
C PHE A 730 -26.49 -6.95 -16.23
N ASP A 731 -27.26 -5.94 -15.83
CA ASP A 731 -27.38 -4.63 -16.48
C ASP A 731 -27.17 -3.55 -15.42
N GLU A 732 -26.15 -2.72 -15.59
CA GLU A 732 -25.83 -1.63 -14.66
C GLU A 732 -26.71 -0.37 -14.86
N SER A 733 -27.69 -0.41 -15.76
CA SER A 733 -28.61 0.71 -16.01
C SER A 733 -29.60 0.94 -14.86
N PRO A 734 -29.98 2.20 -14.56
CA PRO A 734 -30.98 2.52 -13.53
C PRO A 734 -32.38 1.95 -13.79
N SER A 735 -32.69 1.60 -15.05
CA SER A 735 -33.98 1.06 -15.51
C SER A 735 -34.02 -0.47 -15.61
N ALA A 736 -32.90 -1.16 -15.36
CA ALA A 736 -32.77 -2.62 -15.22
C ALA A 736 -33.68 -3.48 -16.13
N HIS A 737 -33.32 -3.58 -17.41
CA HIS A 737 -33.98 -4.47 -18.37
C HIS A 737 -32.95 -5.39 -19.03
N VAL A 738 -32.57 -6.47 -18.34
CA VAL A 738 -31.70 -7.51 -18.92
C VAL A 738 -32.54 -8.39 -19.86
N SER A 739 -32.22 -8.36 -21.15
CA SER A 739 -32.61 -9.39 -22.12
C SER A 739 -31.36 -10.21 -22.46
N ALA A 740 -30.96 -11.05 -21.51
CA ALA A 740 -29.97 -12.09 -21.73
C ALA A 740 -30.73 -13.41 -21.80
N ASP A 741 -30.68 -14.05 -22.95
CA ASP A 741 -31.48 -15.21 -23.31
C ASP A 741 -30.66 -16.19 -24.16
N GLY A 742 -31.21 -17.38 -24.40
CA GLY A 742 -30.51 -18.39 -25.18
C GLY A 742 -29.19 -18.82 -24.55
N PHE A 743 -29.08 -18.87 -23.21
CA PHE A 743 -27.93 -19.48 -22.55
C PHE A 743 -27.93 -20.97 -22.83
N VAL A 744 -26.89 -21.43 -23.51
CA VAL A 744 -26.72 -22.81 -23.89
C VAL A 744 -25.35 -23.27 -23.45
N LEU A 745 -25.35 -24.19 -22.51
CA LEU A 745 -24.17 -24.84 -21.99
C LEU A 745 -23.96 -26.14 -22.77
N HIS A 746 -22.82 -26.22 -23.40
CA HIS A 746 -22.29 -27.41 -24.05
C HIS A 746 -21.32 -28.07 -23.09
N GLN A 747 -21.57 -29.32 -22.71
CA GLN A 747 -20.64 -30.13 -21.91
C GLN A 747 -20.79 -31.60 -22.30
N PRO A 748 -19.69 -32.40 -22.34
CA PRO A 748 -19.75 -33.86 -22.50
C PRO A 748 -20.49 -34.58 -21.38
#